data_AF-A0A8K0RZJ2-F1
#
_entry.id   AF-A0A8K0RZJ2-F1
#
_cell.length_a   1.000
_cell.length_b   1.000
_cell.length_c   1.000
_cell.angle_alpha   90.00
_cell.angle_beta   90.00
_cell.angle_gamma   90.00
#
_symmetry.space_group_name_H-M   'P 1'
#
loop_
_entity.id
_entity.type
_entity.pdbx_description
1 polymer ?
#
loop_
_entity_poly.entity_id
_entity_poly.type
_entity_poly.pdbx_seq_one_letter_code
_entity_poly.pdbx_strand_id
1 'polypeptide(L)'
;MDNNEATRLLHARISQLEQDAAGEKDQELEIEREVKRANRDLLQQVSKMDNMQKIDHLTKRSSELLADMRRLERENQKNKRRGDNLQKERDASRTELSKTVGLKEKLEKLCRELQRDNNKMKNENKELQTTQKRNNTHWDEKYATLLSKLEGYQEEKDTPKKQVVDMEVDELFRVRFKTFIEQYELRELHFHSLMRTKELEVQYHMARYEREKKNAEGESTKARHLQAQVQAFTKTETELRNQLNVYVDKFKQQVEDTLNNSNDLFLSFRKEMEDMSKKGKRLEKENEALKRQKEAASANIIKMAEDRQDCKKKQEEAEKKTAKLRSIIQQMQEQGRKIPSGMANTVESCYSDSHGGNEGDESNYSEEDGDEEELSEFDDDTEEEPQSNDQGTPVAYGPERPPQPLRSYINNPRFTVLINSTATMDFLQRLARFLDRPLFPWKKLIMGFSVGQYLFESFLTLRQYRVLQKTSPPAVLSKEVSQEVFDKSQAYGRAKAKFEIVNGLYSQVQNIAFMHFDVLPKLWSWTGDLLLKWAPARFTGEISHTIVFVLTFAVISQLLRLPSSLYQTFVLEEKFGFNKQTPKLFITDLVKTQALTFILAPPFLAGFLKIIQKTGNQFFYYLWLFVIALQVFMITIYPVAILPLFNKLSPLEDGELKTKVEALAASLKFPLHELYVIDGSKRSAHSNAYFFGLPWKKHIVIYDTLIEKSEPEEVVAVLAHELGHWKLGHTTSLFGISQAHSFYIFMLFSVFINNHSLYSSFGFLKEHPIIVGFILFSDALAPMDLVINLLMHIVSRKFEFQADAFAKKLGYPEQLARSLLKLQIQNLSTMDADWMYASYHFSHPHLSERLNALGWKGSEGVTEGVTDKSLENEKEGVVKASGRDEL
;
A
#
# COMPACT_ATOMS: atom_id res chain seq x y z
N MET A 1 0.42 23.27 38.87
CA MET A 1 1.26 24.25 38.16
C MET A 1 1.17 25.54 38.94
N ASP A 2 2.32 26.13 39.24
CA ASP A 2 2.49 27.20 40.21
C ASP A 2 1.89 28.51 39.65
N ASN A 3 1.03 29.20 40.40
CA ASN A 3 0.27 30.36 39.92
C ASN A 3 1.20 31.49 39.39
N ASN A 4 2.44 31.52 39.91
CA ASN A 4 3.51 32.43 39.51
C ASN A 4 4.01 32.25 38.06
N GLU A 5 3.94 31.03 37.51
CA GLU A 5 4.41 30.77 36.14
C GLU A 5 3.43 31.33 35.11
N ALA A 6 2.13 31.20 35.37
CA ALA A 6 1.07 31.79 34.56
C ALA A 6 1.15 33.33 34.54
N THR A 7 1.39 33.97 35.69
CA THR A 7 1.53 35.43 35.78
C THR A 7 2.76 35.95 35.04
N ARG A 8 3.89 35.22 35.07
CA ARG A 8 5.09 35.58 34.30
C ARG A 8 4.86 35.47 32.79
N LEU A 9 4.17 34.43 32.33
CA LEU A 9 3.82 34.26 30.92
C LEU A 9 2.88 35.37 30.43
N LEU A 10 1.93 35.79 31.28
CA LEU A 10 1.03 36.91 31.00
C LEU A 10 1.79 38.23 30.87
N HIS A 11 2.70 38.54 31.81
CA HIS A 11 3.53 39.74 31.74
C HIS A 11 4.45 39.75 30.51
N ALA A 12 5.05 38.62 30.17
CA ALA A 12 5.88 38.49 28.96
C ALA A 12 5.04 38.73 27.69
N ARG A 13 3.79 38.27 27.66
CA ARG A 13 2.90 38.48 26.53
C ARG A 13 2.43 39.93 26.41
N ILE A 14 2.14 40.61 27.53
CA ILE A 14 1.79 42.03 27.53
C ILE A 14 2.96 42.87 27.02
N SER A 15 4.17 42.63 27.53
CA SER A 15 5.38 43.36 27.09
C SER A 15 5.67 43.17 25.60
N GLN A 16 5.40 41.97 25.06
CA GLN A 16 5.53 41.70 23.63
C GLN A 16 4.50 42.49 22.80
N LEU A 17 3.24 42.53 23.24
CA LEU A 17 2.19 43.28 22.55
C LEU A 17 2.44 44.81 22.59
N GLU A 18 3.00 45.33 23.68
CA GLU A 18 3.40 46.74 23.78
C GLU A 18 4.55 47.11 22.83
N GLN A 19 5.54 46.21 22.65
CA GLN A 19 6.61 46.39 21.66
C GLN A 19 6.07 46.35 20.23
N ASP A 20 5.17 45.41 19.93
CA ASP A 20 4.55 45.30 18.60
C ASP A 20 3.74 46.58 18.28
N ALA A 21 2.95 47.09 19.24
CA ALA A 21 2.18 48.33 19.07
C ALA A 21 3.04 49.58 18.92
N ALA A 22 4.20 49.66 19.60
CA ALA A 22 5.15 50.74 19.41
C ALA A 22 5.77 50.73 17.99
N GLY A 23 6.08 49.54 17.48
CA GLY A 23 6.61 49.35 16.12
C GLY A 23 5.63 49.76 15.03
N GLU A 24 4.33 49.47 15.19
CA GLU A 24 3.29 49.90 14.25
C GLU A 24 3.16 51.43 14.18
N LYS A 25 3.25 52.11 15.33
CA LYS A 25 3.13 53.57 15.42
C LYS A 25 4.30 54.30 14.76
N ASP A 26 5.51 53.77 14.88
CA ASP A 26 6.69 54.31 14.19
C ASP A 26 6.59 54.11 12.66
N GLN A 27 6.04 52.98 12.21
CA GLN A 27 5.78 52.73 10.79
C GLN A 27 4.75 53.70 10.21
N GLU A 28 3.65 53.97 10.92
CA GLU A 28 2.63 54.94 10.48
C GLU A 28 3.22 56.35 10.33
N LEU A 29 4.06 56.78 11.27
CA LEU A 29 4.74 58.08 11.21
C LEU A 29 5.71 58.19 10.02
N GLU A 30 6.44 57.11 9.71
CA GLU A 30 7.35 57.05 8.56
C GLU A 30 6.56 57.14 7.24
N ILE A 31 5.44 56.42 7.13
CA ILE A 31 4.54 56.48 5.98
C ILE A 31 3.99 57.90 5.79
N GLU A 32 3.53 58.55 6.86
CA GLU A 32 2.99 59.90 6.79
C GLU A 32 4.04 60.93 6.32
N ARG A 33 5.31 60.77 6.75
CA ARG A 33 6.43 61.62 6.29
C ARG A 33 6.73 61.42 4.81
N GLU A 34 6.79 60.19 4.34
CA GLU A 34 7.06 59.88 2.93
C GLU A 34 5.91 60.34 2.01
N VAL A 35 4.65 60.17 2.43
CA VAL A 35 3.48 60.71 1.69
C VAL A 35 3.55 62.23 1.60
N LYS A 36 3.90 62.93 2.69
CA LYS A 36 4.07 64.39 2.69
C LYS A 36 5.21 64.85 1.77
N ARG A 37 6.33 64.10 1.73
CA ARG A 37 7.45 64.36 0.82
C ARG A 37 7.03 64.17 -0.65
N ALA A 38 6.41 63.03 -0.97
CA ALA A 38 5.95 62.73 -2.32
C ALA A 38 4.93 63.76 -2.85
N ASN A 39 3.99 64.21 -2.02
CA ASN A 39 3.03 65.25 -2.40
C ASN A 39 3.70 66.60 -2.67
N ARG A 40 4.74 66.95 -1.89
CA ARG A 40 5.50 68.19 -2.09
C ARG A 40 6.25 68.17 -3.42
N ASP A 41 6.91 67.06 -3.73
CA ASP A 41 7.66 66.88 -4.98
C ASP A 41 6.72 66.91 -6.20
N LEU A 42 5.54 66.29 -6.08
CA LEU A 42 4.52 66.28 -7.12
C LEU A 42 3.96 67.70 -7.39
N LEU A 43 3.66 68.48 -6.33
CA LEU A 43 3.25 69.87 -6.46
C LEU A 43 4.33 70.74 -7.12
N GLN A 44 5.61 70.52 -6.77
CA GLN A 44 6.72 71.26 -7.35
C GLN A 44 6.85 70.98 -8.87
N GLN A 45 6.70 69.74 -9.29
CA GLN A 45 6.75 69.34 -10.71
C GLN A 45 5.58 69.91 -11.52
N VAL A 46 4.38 69.93 -10.94
CA VAL A 46 3.15 70.40 -11.61
C VAL A 46 3.08 71.94 -11.69
N SER A 47 3.78 72.66 -10.80
CA SER A 47 3.72 74.13 -10.71
C SER A 47 4.11 74.89 -11.99
N LYS A 48 4.93 74.27 -12.87
CA LYS A 48 5.47 74.89 -14.09
C LYS A 48 4.79 74.43 -15.40
N MET A 49 3.79 73.56 -15.32
CA MET A 49 3.15 72.93 -16.49
C MET A 49 1.84 73.63 -16.85
N ASP A 50 1.47 73.61 -18.14
CA ASP A 50 0.17 74.10 -18.61
C ASP A 50 -0.96 73.11 -18.27
N ASN A 51 -2.22 73.56 -18.21
CA ASN A 51 -3.34 72.79 -17.66
C ASN A 51 -3.55 71.43 -18.34
N MET A 52 -3.35 71.33 -19.66
CA MET A 52 -3.44 70.06 -20.39
C MET A 52 -2.27 69.12 -20.05
N GLN A 53 -1.05 69.66 -19.95
CA GLN A 53 0.15 68.90 -19.60
C GLN A 53 0.13 68.42 -18.15
N LYS A 54 -0.47 69.20 -17.24
CA LYS A 54 -0.71 68.81 -15.84
C LYS A 54 -1.59 67.57 -15.75
N ILE A 55 -2.67 67.52 -16.53
CA ILE A 55 -3.61 66.39 -16.53
C ILE A 55 -2.92 65.12 -17.04
N ASP A 56 -2.18 65.21 -18.15
CA ASP A 56 -1.43 64.06 -18.69
C ASP A 56 -0.35 63.56 -17.72
N HIS A 57 0.43 64.47 -17.14
CA HIS A 57 1.48 64.11 -16.19
C HIS A 57 0.91 63.48 -14.91
N LEU A 58 -0.17 64.05 -14.35
CA LEU A 58 -0.85 63.49 -13.19
C LEU A 58 -1.49 62.14 -13.47
N THR A 59 -2.09 61.97 -14.66
CA THR A 59 -2.72 60.70 -15.06
C THR A 59 -1.66 59.61 -15.23
N LYS A 60 -0.54 59.92 -15.90
CA LYS A 60 0.59 58.99 -16.05
C LYS A 60 1.25 58.66 -14.72
N ARG A 61 1.45 59.64 -13.84
CA ARG A 61 2.05 59.40 -12.53
C ARG A 61 1.14 58.58 -11.61
N SER A 62 -0.18 58.80 -11.69
CA SER A 62 -1.17 58.04 -10.93
C SER A 62 -1.25 56.59 -11.41
N SER A 63 -1.12 56.33 -12.71
CA SER A 63 -1.11 54.97 -13.26
C SER A 63 0.18 54.22 -12.91
N GLU A 64 1.34 54.89 -12.95
CA GLU A 64 2.63 54.33 -12.48
C GLU A 64 2.58 53.97 -10.98
N LEU A 65 2.10 54.88 -10.12
CA LEU A 65 1.96 54.63 -8.68
C LEU A 65 1.01 53.48 -8.38
N LEU A 66 -0.08 53.34 -9.14
CA LEU A 66 -1.02 52.24 -8.98
C LEU A 66 -0.42 50.90 -9.41
N ALA A 67 0.41 50.89 -10.46
CA ALA A 67 1.15 49.70 -10.88
C ALA A 67 2.19 49.27 -9.84
N ASP A 68 2.94 50.22 -9.29
CA ASP A 68 3.93 49.97 -8.24
C ASP A 68 3.29 49.50 -6.93
N MET A 69 2.15 50.09 -6.52
CA MET A 69 1.40 49.66 -5.35
C MET A 69 0.91 48.21 -5.49
N ARG A 70 0.35 47.84 -6.66
CA ARG A 70 -0.04 46.45 -6.96
C ARG A 70 1.14 45.48 -7.01
N ARG A 71 2.35 45.95 -7.36
CA ARG A 71 3.56 45.13 -7.34
C ARG A 71 4.06 44.91 -5.91
N LEU A 72 4.16 45.98 -5.13
CA LEU A 72 4.55 45.94 -3.72
C LEU A 72 3.59 45.10 -2.88
N GLU A 73 2.29 45.17 -3.15
CA GLU A 73 1.29 44.33 -2.47
C GLU A 73 1.54 42.84 -2.73
N ARG A 74 1.85 42.47 -3.99
CA ARG A 74 2.21 41.08 -4.34
C ARG A 74 3.51 40.64 -3.67
N GLU A 75 4.52 41.50 -3.59
CA GLU A 75 5.78 41.20 -2.90
C GLU A 75 5.57 41.07 -1.38
N ASN A 76 4.75 41.92 -0.77
CA ASN A 76 4.41 41.85 0.64
C ASN A 76 3.64 40.57 0.97
N GLN A 77 2.67 40.17 0.14
CA GLN A 77 1.97 38.89 0.30
C GLN A 77 2.93 37.69 0.20
N LYS A 78 3.91 37.72 -0.71
CA LYS A 78 4.95 36.67 -0.80
C LYS A 78 5.84 36.65 0.45
N ASN A 79 6.24 37.81 0.95
CA ASN A 79 7.06 37.92 2.17
C ASN A 79 6.30 37.46 3.41
N LYS A 80 5.00 37.77 3.51
CA LYS A 80 4.13 37.27 4.59
C LYS A 80 4.04 35.75 4.58
N ARG A 81 3.77 35.14 3.41
CA ARG A 81 3.77 33.67 3.25
C ARG A 81 5.12 33.04 3.61
N ARG A 82 6.23 33.70 3.28
CA ARG A 82 7.58 33.26 3.66
C ARG A 82 7.80 33.34 5.17
N GLY A 83 7.34 34.40 5.82
CA GLY A 83 7.36 34.56 7.28
C GLY A 83 6.56 33.46 7.98
N ASP A 84 5.34 33.19 7.53
CA ASP A 84 4.48 32.14 8.09
C ASP A 84 5.12 30.74 7.98
N ASN A 85 5.76 30.45 6.84
CA ASN A 85 6.47 29.19 6.64
C ASN A 85 7.70 29.06 7.56
N LEU A 86 8.51 30.12 7.68
CA LEU A 86 9.67 30.13 8.59
C LEU A 86 9.23 29.98 10.05
N GLN A 87 8.10 30.57 10.44
CA GLN A 87 7.56 30.40 11.79
C GLN A 87 7.08 28.97 12.06
N LYS A 88 6.41 28.33 11.09
CA LYS A 88 6.05 26.91 11.15
C LYS A 88 7.27 26.01 11.26
N GLU A 89 8.32 26.26 10.48
CA GLU A 89 9.58 25.50 10.55
C GLU A 89 10.27 25.65 11.91
N ARG A 90 10.27 26.86 12.47
CA ARG A 90 10.82 27.13 13.80
C ARG A 90 10.06 26.37 14.90
N ASP A 91 8.73 26.40 14.85
CA ASP A 91 7.90 25.75 15.86
C ASP A 91 7.96 24.21 15.74
N ALA A 92 8.05 23.68 14.51
CA ALA A 92 8.33 22.26 14.26
C ALA A 92 9.70 21.85 14.81
N SER A 93 10.74 22.63 14.54
CA SER A 93 12.10 22.39 15.04
C SER A 93 12.17 22.42 16.57
N ARG A 94 11.45 23.34 17.21
CA ARG A 94 11.35 23.41 18.68
C ARG A 94 10.67 22.18 19.28
N THR A 95 9.64 21.68 18.62
CA THR A 95 8.90 20.48 19.04
C THR A 95 9.78 19.23 18.91
N GLU A 96 10.52 19.09 17.80
CA GLU A 96 11.49 18.00 17.61
C GLU A 96 12.62 18.06 18.65
N LEU A 97 13.15 19.26 18.94
CA LEU A 97 14.15 19.42 20.00
C LEU A 97 13.62 18.95 21.36
N SER A 98 12.39 19.30 21.73
CA SER A 98 11.78 18.82 22.98
C SER A 98 11.66 17.30 23.04
N LYS A 99 11.25 16.65 21.94
CA LYS A 99 11.17 15.18 21.85
C LYS A 99 12.55 14.53 21.99
N THR A 100 13.57 15.06 21.32
CA THR A 100 14.94 14.51 21.38
C THR A 100 15.55 14.61 22.77
N VAL A 101 15.29 15.72 23.50
CA VAL A 101 15.71 15.88 24.90
C VAL A 101 15.04 14.82 25.79
N GLY A 102 13.73 14.60 25.65
CA GLY A 102 13.03 13.57 26.42
C GLY A 102 13.51 12.14 26.11
N LEU A 103 13.92 11.85 24.86
CA LEU A 103 14.52 10.56 24.49
C LEU A 103 15.92 10.39 25.10
N LYS A 104 16.72 11.46 25.14
CA LYS A 104 18.04 11.44 25.77
C LYS A 104 17.95 11.10 27.25
N GLU A 105 17.03 11.73 27.99
CA GLU A 105 16.83 11.45 29.42
C GLU A 105 16.43 9.99 29.68
N LYS A 106 15.55 9.43 28.84
CA LYS A 106 15.16 8.00 28.91
C LYS A 106 16.35 7.08 28.64
N LEU A 107 17.17 7.40 27.65
CA LEU A 107 18.36 6.61 27.30
C LEU A 107 19.40 6.64 28.42
N GLU A 108 19.63 7.81 29.03
CA GLU A 108 20.54 7.93 30.18
C GLU A 108 20.07 7.11 31.37
N LYS A 109 18.75 7.08 31.64
CA LYS A 109 18.17 6.24 32.69
C LYS A 109 18.39 4.74 32.41
N LEU A 110 18.13 4.30 31.18
CA LEU A 110 18.36 2.92 30.72
C LEU A 110 19.83 2.52 30.84
N CYS A 111 20.76 3.38 30.42
CA CYS A 111 22.19 3.12 30.55
C CYS A 111 22.62 2.95 32.02
N ARG A 112 22.07 3.77 32.94
CA ARG A 112 22.35 3.63 34.38
C ARG A 112 21.79 2.32 34.96
N GLU A 113 20.61 1.90 34.53
CA GLU A 113 20.02 0.61 34.94
C GLU A 113 20.86 -0.57 34.42
N LEU A 114 21.24 -0.55 33.14
CA LEU A 114 22.03 -1.61 32.52
C LEU A 114 23.43 -1.73 33.15
N GLN A 115 24.02 -0.61 33.58
CA GLN A 115 25.30 -0.60 34.28
C GLN A 115 25.18 -1.16 35.72
N ARG A 116 24.05 -0.95 36.40
CA ARG A 116 23.78 -1.61 37.70
C ARG A 116 23.62 -3.12 37.53
N ASP A 117 22.87 -3.56 36.52
CA ASP A 117 22.63 -4.98 36.27
C ASP A 117 23.92 -5.71 35.88
N ASN A 118 24.78 -5.09 35.05
CA ASN A 118 26.10 -5.66 34.73
C ASN A 118 26.98 -5.81 35.98
N ASN A 119 26.98 -4.82 36.88
CA ASN A 119 27.72 -4.92 38.14
C ASN A 119 27.18 -6.02 39.04
N LYS A 120 25.85 -6.19 39.08
CA LYS A 120 25.19 -7.28 39.82
C LYS A 120 25.59 -8.65 39.26
N MET A 121 25.48 -8.83 37.94
CA MET A 121 25.88 -10.07 37.24
C MET A 121 27.36 -10.39 37.47
N LYS A 122 28.24 -9.39 37.46
CA LYS A 122 29.67 -9.57 37.74
C LYS A 122 29.92 -10.09 39.15
N ASN A 123 29.16 -9.59 40.14
CA ASN A 123 29.26 -10.04 41.52
C ASN A 123 28.75 -11.48 41.68
N GLU A 124 27.58 -11.80 41.10
CA GLU A 124 27.02 -13.17 41.11
C GLU A 124 27.96 -14.17 40.45
N ASN A 125 28.59 -13.79 39.32
CA ASN A 125 29.52 -14.67 38.61
C ASN A 125 30.82 -14.92 39.43
N LYS A 126 31.28 -13.91 40.17
CA LYS A 126 32.42 -14.05 41.10
C LYS A 126 32.08 -15.01 42.24
N GLU A 127 30.86 -14.95 42.78
CA GLU A 127 30.37 -15.82 43.85
C GLU A 127 30.15 -17.27 43.37
N LEU A 128 29.70 -17.46 42.13
CA LEU A 128 29.64 -18.77 41.50
C LEU A 128 31.04 -19.37 41.31
N GLN A 129 32.01 -18.55 40.88
CA GLN A 129 33.38 -19.01 40.67
C GLN A 129 34.05 -19.43 41.99
N THR A 130 33.82 -18.72 43.09
CA THR A 130 34.33 -19.13 44.41
C THR A 130 33.66 -20.41 44.91
N THR A 131 32.35 -20.55 44.69
CA THR A 131 31.60 -21.77 45.04
C THR A 131 32.09 -22.97 44.25
N GLN A 132 32.33 -22.82 42.95
CA GLN A 132 32.86 -23.89 42.10
C GLN A 132 34.27 -24.31 42.52
N LYS A 133 35.15 -23.36 42.84
CA LYS A 133 36.48 -23.67 43.38
C LYS A 133 36.38 -24.49 44.67
N ARG A 134 35.51 -24.09 45.60
CA ARG A 134 35.28 -24.81 46.87
C ARG A 134 34.76 -26.23 46.64
N ASN A 135 33.87 -26.42 45.67
CA ASN A 135 33.35 -27.74 45.35
C ASN A 135 34.41 -28.64 44.71
N ASN A 136 35.25 -28.11 43.82
CA ASN A 136 36.34 -28.86 43.21
C ASN A 136 37.36 -29.31 44.26
N THR A 137 37.81 -28.41 45.14
CA THR A 137 38.75 -28.78 46.22
C THR A 137 38.17 -29.87 47.14
N HIS A 138 36.88 -29.81 47.44
CA HIS A 138 36.20 -30.85 48.23
C HIS A 138 36.10 -32.19 47.49
N TRP A 139 35.96 -32.19 46.17
CA TRP A 139 36.02 -33.42 45.36
C TRP A 139 37.44 -33.99 45.31
N ASP A 140 38.45 -33.14 45.16
CA ASP A 140 39.86 -33.56 45.14
C ASP A 140 40.26 -34.23 46.47
N GLU A 141 39.83 -33.68 47.61
CA GLU A 141 40.03 -34.29 48.94
C GLU A 141 39.37 -35.68 49.04
N LYS A 142 38.16 -35.83 48.50
CA LYS A 142 37.46 -37.12 48.47
C LYS A 142 38.18 -38.14 47.59
N TYR A 143 38.65 -37.73 46.41
CA TYR A 143 39.42 -38.61 45.52
C TYR A 143 40.75 -39.03 46.14
N ALA A 144 41.47 -38.11 46.78
CA ALA A 144 42.72 -38.43 47.48
C ALA A 144 42.50 -39.46 48.60
N THR A 145 41.42 -39.30 49.38
CA THR A 145 41.05 -40.25 50.44
C THR A 145 40.72 -41.63 49.87
N LEU A 146 40.05 -41.68 48.71
CA LEU A 146 39.64 -42.93 48.07
C LEU A 146 40.84 -43.65 47.44
N LEU A 147 41.77 -42.91 46.84
CA LEU A 147 43.04 -43.43 46.33
C LEU A 147 43.91 -44.03 47.44
N SER A 148 44.02 -43.35 48.58
CA SER A 148 44.75 -43.87 49.74
C SER A 148 44.15 -45.19 50.28
N LYS A 149 42.82 -45.33 50.27
CA LYS A 149 42.17 -46.60 50.61
C LYS A 149 42.45 -47.69 49.58
N LEU A 150 42.46 -47.35 48.30
CA LEU A 150 42.78 -48.27 47.21
C LEU A 150 44.23 -48.75 47.27
N GLU A 151 45.19 -47.86 47.56
CA GLU A 151 46.58 -48.23 47.82
C GLU A 151 46.69 -49.18 49.02
N GLY A 152 45.96 -48.92 50.11
CA GLY A 152 45.90 -49.83 51.26
C GLY A 152 45.40 -51.23 50.89
N TYR A 153 44.34 -51.33 50.08
CA TYR A 153 43.86 -52.63 49.57
C TYR A 153 44.85 -53.31 48.63
N GLN A 154 45.66 -52.54 47.90
CA GLN A 154 46.65 -53.06 46.98
C GLN A 154 47.88 -53.58 47.73
N GLU A 155 48.33 -52.91 48.78
CA GLU A 155 49.37 -53.40 49.71
C GLU A 155 48.93 -54.68 50.45
N GLU A 156 47.65 -54.75 50.84
CA GLU A 156 47.05 -55.93 51.49
C GLU A 156 46.96 -57.13 50.54
N LYS A 157 46.85 -56.88 49.23
CA LYS A 157 46.87 -57.90 48.17
C LYS A 157 48.29 -58.33 47.79
N ASP A 158 49.24 -57.41 47.81
CA ASP A 158 50.65 -57.66 47.45
C ASP A 158 51.45 -58.34 48.57
N THR A 159 50.98 -58.29 49.84
CA THR A 159 51.56 -59.05 50.96
C THR A 159 50.52 -59.91 51.70
N PRO A 160 50.14 -61.08 51.13
CA PRO A 160 49.16 -61.96 51.77
C PRO A 160 49.74 -62.59 53.05
N LYS A 161 49.28 -62.14 54.22
CA LYS A 161 49.53 -62.87 55.48
C LYS A 161 48.81 -64.21 55.41
N LYS A 162 49.58 -65.29 55.51
CA LYS A 162 49.11 -66.67 55.46
C LYS A 162 48.27 -66.98 56.71
N GLN A 163 46.95 -66.75 56.62
CA GLN A 163 46.00 -67.18 57.63
C GLN A 163 45.57 -68.61 57.28
N VAL A 164 46.13 -69.57 57.99
CA VAL A 164 45.68 -70.96 57.93
C VAL A 164 44.32 -70.98 58.63
N VAL A 165 43.26 -71.18 57.87
CA VAL A 165 41.90 -71.30 58.40
C VAL A 165 41.45 -72.74 58.16
N ASP A 166 41.51 -73.52 59.22
CA ASP A 166 40.77 -74.76 59.38
C ASP A 166 39.37 -74.34 59.82
N MET A 167 38.44 -74.22 58.86
CA MET A 167 37.16 -73.54 59.10
C MET A 167 36.13 -74.56 59.58
N GLU A 168 35.95 -74.64 60.90
CA GLU A 168 34.83 -75.33 61.52
C GLU A 168 33.51 -74.60 61.21
N VAL A 169 32.43 -75.36 61.09
CA VAL A 169 31.08 -74.95 60.60
C VAL A 169 30.53 -73.70 61.31
N ASP A 170 30.95 -73.45 62.55
CA ASP A 170 30.54 -72.30 63.37
C ASP A 170 31.06 -70.95 62.82
N GLU A 171 32.24 -70.95 62.21
CA GLU A 171 32.85 -69.76 61.62
C GLU A 171 32.16 -69.38 60.30
N LEU A 172 31.70 -70.36 59.51
CA LEU A 172 30.90 -70.13 58.31
C LEU A 172 29.54 -69.48 58.65
N PHE A 173 28.90 -69.91 59.75
CA PHE A 173 27.67 -69.29 60.24
C PHE A 173 27.89 -67.85 60.69
N ARG A 174 28.99 -67.59 61.41
CA ARG A 174 29.36 -66.25 61.88
C ARG A 174 29.65 -65.30 60.72
N VAL A 175 30.37 -65.77 59.70
CA VAL A 175 30.65 -65.01 58.48
C VAL A 175 29.36 -64.69 57.74
N ARG A 176 28.44 -65.65 57.57
CA ARG A 176 27.14 -65.41 56.91
C ARG A 176 26.25 -64.43 57.66
N PHE A 177 26.16 -64.53 58.98
CA PHE A 177 25.39 -63.57 59.78
C PHE A 177 25.99 -62.17 59.70
N LYS A 178 27.32 -62.07 59.72
CA LYS A 178 28.01 -60.78 59.54
C LYS A 178 27.71 -60.19 58.16
N THR A 179 27.78 -60.99 57.08
CA THR A 179 27.43 -60.50 55.74
C THR A 179 25.97 -60.09 55.64
N PHE A 180 25.06 -60.78 56.32
CA PHE A 180 23.64 -60.42 56.35
C PHE A 180 23.40 -59.09 57.06
N ILE A 181 24.08 -58.85 58.19
CA ILE A 181 24.02 -57.57 58.91
C ILE A 181 24.60 -56.45 58.04
N GLU A 182 25.76 -56.66 57.43
CA GLU A 182 26.39 -55.68 56.52
C GLU A 182 25.48 -55.35 55.33
N GLN A 183 24.80 -56.34 54.75
CA GLN A 183 23.80 -56.12 53.70
C GLN A 183 22.59 -55.31 54.18
N TYR A 184 22.16 -55.51 55.42
CA TYR A 184 21.06 -54.75 56.02
C TYR A 184 21.45 -53.29 56.28
N GLU A 185 22.64 -53.07 56.84
CA GLU A 185 23.21 -51.73 57.06
C GLU A 185 23.39 -50.96 55.74
N LEU A 186 23.89 -51.64 54.69
CA LEU A 186 23.99 -51.07 53.34
C LEU A 186 22.63 -50.66 52.76
N ARG A 187 21.59 -51.47 53.00
CA ARG A 187 20.22 -51.16 52.58
C ARG A 187 19.66 -49.96 53.31
N GLU A 188 19.89 -49.87 54.62
CA GLU A 188 19.44 -48.75 55.46
C GLU A 188 20.14 -47.44 55.05
N LEU A 189 21.45 -47.50 54.78
CA LEU A 189 22.21 -46.37 54.24
C LEU A 189 21.69 -45.93 52.86
N HIS A 190 21.39 -46.89 51.98
CA HIS A 190 20.79 -46.61 50.68
C HIS A 190 19.42 -45.93 50.82
N PHE A 191 18.59 -46.43 51.74
CA PHE A 191 17.29 -45.83 52.02
C PHE A 191 17.40 -44.39 52.53
N HIS A 192 18.31 -44.11 53.45
CA HIS A 192 18.57 -42.74 53.92
C HIS A 192 19.08 -41.83 52.81
N SER A 193 19.96 -42.32 51.94
CA SER A 193 20.41 -41.57 50.77
C SER A 193 19.24 -41.23 49.83
N LEU A 194 18.35 -42.20 49.57
CA LEU A 194 17.18 -42.02 48.72
C LEU A 194 16.21 -40.98 49.30
N MET A 195 15.96 -41.04 50.61
CA MET A 195 15.10 -40.07 51.31
C MET A 195 15.66 -38.65 51.20
N ARG A 196 16.98 -38.48 51.37
CA ARG A 196 17.63 -37.17 51.22
C ARG A 196 17.52 -36.64 49.79
N THR A 197 17.64 -37.50 48.78
CA THR A 197 17.43 -37.11 47.37
C THR A 197 15.99 -36.64 47.15
N LYS A 198 15.00 -37.35 47.69
CA LYS A 198 13.59 -36.99 47.56
C LYS A 198 13.26 -35.68 48.29
N GLU A 199 13.86 -35.44 49.45
CA GLU A 199 13.68 -34.20 50.19
C GLU A 199 14.24 -32.98 49.43
N LEU A 200 15.41 -33.13 48.80
CA LEU A 200 15.99 -32.09 47.93
C LEU A 200 15.14 -31.84 46.67
N GLU A 201 14.57 -32.90 46.09
CA GLU A 201 13.66 -32.80 44.93
C GLU A 201 12.41 -31.98 45.29
N VAL A 202 11.80 -32.24 46.45
CA VAL A 202 10.66 -31.46 46.97
C VAL A 202 11.03 -29.99 47.20
N GLN A 203 12.18 -29.72 47.84
CA GLN A 203 12.65 -28.35 48.07
C GLN A 203 12.88 -27.59 46.76
N TYR A 204 13.46 -28.25 45.75
CA TYR A 204 13.65 -27.69 44.42
C TYR A 204 12.31 -27.33 43.75
N HIS A 205 11.31 -28.22 43.84
CA HIS A 205 10.00 -27.97 43.28
C HIS A 205 9.26 -26.83 44.01
N MET A 206 9.37 -26.72 45.33
CA MET A 206 8.81 -25.59 46.09
C MET A 206 9.45 -24.26 45.69
N ALA A 207 10.78 -24.19 45.60
CA ALA A 207 11.49 -22.97 45.17
C ALA A 207 11.13 -22.56 43.73
N ARG A 208 10.98 -23.55 42.82
CA ARG A 208 10.53 -23.30 41.46
C ARG A 208 9.10 -22.76 41.42
N TYR A 209 8.20 -23.32 42.22
CA TYR A 209 6.83 -22.85 42.32
C TYR A 209 6.74 -21.40 42.84
N GLU A 210 7.50 -21.06 43.89
CA GLU A 210 7.56 -19.69 44.41
C GLU A 210 8.08 -18.68 43.38
N ARG A 211 9.09 -19.09 42.58
CA ARG A 211 9.62 -18.26 41.49
C ARG A 211 8.56 -18.00 40.42
N GLU A 212 7.84 -19.03 39.99
CA GLU A 212 6.77 -18.88 38.99
C GLU A 212 5.61 -18.04 39.52
N LYS A 213 5.22 -18.23 40.78
CA LYS A 213 4.20 -17.40 41.44
C LYS A 213 4.60 -15.91 41.42
N LYS A 214 5.84 -15.60 41.78
CA LYS A 214 6.35 -14.21 41.78
C LYS A 214 6.39 -13.61 40.36
N ASN A 215 6.74 -14.41 39.35
CA ASN A 215 6.70 -13.99 37.95
C ASN A 215 5.26 -13.68 37.52
N ALA A 216 4.30 -14.55 37.82
CA ALA A 216 2.89 -14.35 37.50
C ALA A 216 2.29 -13.10 38.18
N GLU A 217 2.66 -12.83 39.44
CA GLU A 217 2.27 -11.60 40.14
C GLU A 217 2.89 -10.35 39.47
N GLY A 218 4.15 -10.44 39.03
CA GLY A 218 4.83 -9.41 38.25
C GLY A 218 4.19 -9.15 36.88
N GLU A 219 3.70 -10.18 36.21
CA GLU A 219 2.97 -10.05 34.94
C GLU A 219 1.57 -9.47 35.16
N SER A 220 0.85 -9.90 36.20
CA SER A 220 -0.46 -9.36 36.58
C SER A 220 -0.40 -7.86 36.87
N THR A 221 0.65 -7.38 37.52
CA THR A 221 0.83 -5.94 37.80
C THR A 221 1.14 -5.15 36.53
N LYS A 222 1.97 -5.67 35.62
CA LYS A 222 2.22 -5.06 34.30
C LYS A 222 0.96 -5.02 33.44
N ALA A 223 0.16 -6.10 33.43
CA ALA A 223 -1.10 -6.17 32.72
C ALA A 223 -2.09 -5.10 33.21
N ARG A 224 -2.22 -4.93 34.54
CA ARG A 224 -3.04 -3.87 35.13
C ARG A 224 -2.58 -2.46 34.73
N HIS A 225 -1.27 -2.23 34.69
CA HIS A 225 -0.74 -0.93 34.27
C HIS A 225 -1.01 -0.63 32.79
N LEU A 226 -0.80 -1.63 31.92
CA LEU A 226 -1.14 -1.51 30.49
C LEU A 226 -2.63 -1.29 30.27
N GLN A 227 -3.49 -1.99 31.02
CA GLN A 227 -4.94 -1.79 30.95
C GLN A 227 -5.35 -0.37 31.35
N ALA A 228 -4.75 0.18 32.40
CA ALA A 228 -4.98 1.58 32.79
C ALA A 228 -4.50 2.57 31.72
N GLN A 229 -3.36 2.29 31.08
CA GLN A 229 -2.83 3.11 29.99
C GLN A 229 -3.74 3.08 28.75
N VAL A 230 -4.24 1.91 28.37
CA VAL A 230 -5.19 1.75 27.26
C VAL A 230 -6.48 2.51 27.56
N GLN A 231 -7.02 2.40 28.77
CA GLN A 231 -8.21 3.17 29.17
C GLN A 231 -7.99 4.69 29.09
N ALA A 232 -6.81 5.18 29.47
CA ALA A 232 -6.46 6.58 29.32
C ALA A 232 -6.42 7.00 27.84
N PHE A 233 -5.81 6.19 26.97
CA PHE A 233 -5.79 6.46 25.53
C PHE A 233 -7.17 6.42 24.89
N THR A 234 -8.02 5.47 25.27
CA THR A 234 -9.41 5.41 24.78
C THR A 234 -10.19 6.66 25.17
N LYS A 235 -10.02 7.17 26.40
CA LYS A 235 -10.64 8.44 26.81
C LYS A 235 -10.15 9.62 25.96
N THR A 236 -8.84 9.72 25.72
CA THR A 236 -8.29 10.79 24.86
C THR A 236 -8.73 10.67 23.40
N GLU A 237 -8.85 9.45 22.88
CA GLU A 237 -9.35 9.20 21.53
C GLU A 237 -10.81 9.63 21.40
N THR A 238 -11.63 9.33 22.41
CA THR A 238 -13.05 9.71 22.43
C THR A 238 -13.19 11.23 22.43
N GLU A 239 -12.38 11.93 23.22
CA GLU A 239 -12.36 13.40 23.26
C GLU A 239 -11.92 14.00 21.90
N LEU A 240 -10.88 13.46 21.28
CA LEU A 240 -10.42 13.91 19.96
C LEU A 240 -11.45 13.63 18.86
N ARG A 241 -12.16 12.50 18.91
CA ARG A 241 -13.28 12.20 18.00
C ARG A 241 -14.43 13.19 18.17
N ASN A 242 -14.76 13.56 19.41
CA ASN A 242 -15.77 14.58 19.68
C ASN A 242 -15.35 15.94 19.11
N GLN A 243 -14.09 16.36 19.31
CA GLN A 243 -13.56 17.59 18.72
C GLN A 243 -13.58 17.55 17.19
N LEU A 244 -13.19 16.42 16.59
CA LEU A 244 -13.23 16.25 15.15
C LEU A 244 -14.66 16.35 14.60
N ASN A 245 -15.65 15.74 15.26
CA ASN A 245 -17.05 15.86 14.86
C ASN A 245 -17.53 17.32 14.88
N VAL A 246 -17.16 18.08 15.92
CA VAL A 246 -17.48 19.52 15.99
C VAL A 246 -16.84 20.30 14.81
N TYR A 247 -15.61 19.96 14.41
CA TYR A 247 -14.98 20.58 13.25
C TYR A 247 -15.62 20.15 11.92
N VAL A 248 -16.01 18.88 11.79
CA VAL A 248 -16.72 18.36 10.61
C VAL A 248 -18.07 19.04 10.46
N ASP A 249 -18.81 19.23 11.55
CA ASP A 249 -20.10 19.92 11.52
C ASP A 249 -19.94 21.40 11.17
N LYS A 250 -18.93 22.09 11.74
CA LYS A 250 -18.59 23.47 11.33
C LYS A 250 -18.19 23.57 9.86
N PHE A 251 -17.43 22.59 9.35
CA PHE A 251 -17.02 22.57 7.94
C PHE A 251 -18.22 22.31 7.03
N LYS A 252 -19.10 21.37 7.38
CA LYS A 252 -20.36 21.16 6.65
C LYS A 252 -21.20 22.42 6.61
N GLN A 253 -21.36 23.09 7.75
CA GLN A 253 -22.12 24.34 7.84
C GLN A 253 -21.49 25.45 6.98
N GLN A 254 -20.16 25.61 7.01
CA GLN A 254 -19.47 26.57 6.14
C GLN A 254 -19.58 26.24 4.65
N VAL A 255 -19.51 24.95 4.27
CA VAL A 255 -19.67 24.52 2.87
C VAL A 255 -21.10 24.74 2.41
N GLU A 256 -22.09 24.45 3.25
CA GLU A 256 -23.50 24.68 2.95
C GLU A 256 -23.82 26.18 2.85
N ASP A 257 -23.28 27.02 3.75
CA ASP A 257 -23.41 28.47 3.69
C ASP A 257 -22.72 29.07 2.46
N THR A 258 -21.53 28.58 2.09
CA THR A 258 -20.83 29.04 0.87
C THR A 258 -21.53 28.57 -0.40
N LEU A 259 -22.10 27.36 -0.40
CA LEU A 259 -22.89 26.84 -1.52
C LEU A 259 -24.17 27.66 -1.70
N ASN A 260 -24.90 27.95 -0.61
CA ASN A 260 -26.10 28.78 -0.65
C ASN A 260 -25.79 30.21 -1.10
N ASN A 261 -24.74 30.83 -0.56
CA ASN A 261 -24.29 32.15 -1.02
C ASN A 261 -23.88 32.14 -2.51
N SER A 262 -23.25 31.06 -2.98
CA SER A 262 -22.91 30.93 -4.40
C SER A 262 -24.15 30.76 -5.28
N ASN A 263 -25.14 29.98 -4.85
CA ASN A 263 -26.41 29.82 -5.57
C ASN A 263 -27.19 31.13 -5.64
N ASP A 264 -27.24 31.90 -4.55
CA ASP A 264 -27.87 33.23 -4.54
C ASP A 264 -27.16 34.19 -5.50
N LEU A 265 -25.82 34.15 -5.54
CA LEU A 265 -25.02 34.94 -6.49
C LEU A 265 -25.27 34.52 -7.94
N PHE A 266 -25.39 33.21 -8.21
CA PHE A 266 -25.73 32.71 -9.55
C PHE A 266 -27.14 33.15 -9.97
N LEU A 267 -28.11 33.11 -9.05
CA LEU A 267 -29.47 33.59 -9.32
C LEU A 267 -29.49 35.11 -9.57
N SER A 268 -28.72 35.90 -8.82
CA SER A 268 -28.61 37.34 -9.07
C SER A 268 -27.95 37.63 -10.42
N PHE A 269 -26.86 36.93 -10.77
CA PHE A 269 -26.20 37.09 -12.08
C PHE A 269 -27.13 36.69 -13.23
N ARG A 270 -27.87 35.59 -13.10
CA ARG A 270 -28.83 35.16 -14.11
C ARG A 270 -29.93 36.19 -14.32
N LYS A 271 -30.46 36.73 -13.21
CA LYS A 271 -31.49 37.79 -13.26
C LYS A 271 -30.95 39.08 -13.89
N GLU A 272 -29.74 39.51 -13.53
CA GLU A 272 -29.09 40.67 -14.13
C GLU A 272 -28.81 40.45 -15.63
N MET A 273 -28.37 39.27 -16.04
CA MET A 273 -28.17 38.93 -17.46
C MET A 273 -29.49 38.94 -18.23
N GLU A 274 -30.57 38.40 -17.68
CA GLU A 274 -31.90 38.46 -18.29
C GLU A 274 -32.41 39.90 -18.43
N ASP A 275 -32.21 40.72 -17.39
CA ASP A 275 -32.62 42.13 -17.42
C ASP A 275 -31.75 42.96 -18.37
N MET A 276 -30.45 42.67 -18.46
CA MET A 276 -29.55 43.25 -19.46
C MET A 276 -29.92 42.84 -20.88
N SER A 277 -30.29 41.57 -21.11
CA SER A 277 -30.78 41.10 -22.41
C SER A 277 -32.09 41.77 -22.81
N LYS A 278 -33.04 41.90 -21.87
CA LYS A 278 -34.30 42.63 -22.09
C LYS A 278 -34.05 44.11 -22.38
N LYS A 279 -33.11 44.74 -21.67
CA LYS A 279 -32.71 46.13 -21.90
C LYS A 279 -32.04 46.30 -23.27
N GLY A 280 -31.18 45.39 -23.67
CA GLY A 280 -30.58 45.34 -25.01
C GLY A 280 -31.65 45.30 -26.09
N LYS A 281 -32.60 44.36 -26.01
CA LYS A 281 -33.72 44.26 -26.96
C LYS A 281 -34.62 45.50 -27.00
N ARG A 282 -34.83 46.17 -25.86
CA ARG A 282 -35.58 47.44 -25.82
C ARG A 282 -34.82 48.58 -26.50
N LEU A 283 -33.54 48.73 -26.18
CA LEU A 283 -32.69 49.77 -26.78
C LEU A 283 -32.54 49.56 -28.29
N GLU A 284 -32.46 48.31 -28.75
CA GLU A 284 -32.42 47.99 -30.17
C GLU A 284 -33.71 48.39 -30.89
N LYS A 285 -34.87 48.07 -30.31
CA LYS A 285 -36.18 48.52 -30.83
C LYS A 285 -36.32 50.05 -30.82
N GLU A 286 -35.87 50.72 -29.76
CA GLU A 286 -35.88 52.18 -29.68
C GLU A 286 -34.94 52.81 -30.71
N ASN A 287 -33.76 52.23 -30.94
CA ASN A 287 -32.83 52.69 -31.99
C ASN A 287 -33.42 52.55 -33.39
N GLU A 288 -34.07 51.42 -33.69
CA GLU A 288 -34.79 51.26 -34.96
C GLU A 288 -35.92 52.27 -35.11
N ALA A 289 -36.69 52.51 -34.04
CA ALA A 289 -37.77 53.49 -34.04
C ALA A 289 -37.25 54.92 -34.26
N LEU A 290 -36.17 55.31 -33.58
CA LEU A 290 -35.50 56.60 -33.75
C LEU A 290 -34.93 56.75 -35.16
N LYS A 291 -34.39 55.68 -35.74
CA LYS A 291 -33.89 55.69 -37.12
C LYS A 291 -35.05 55.93 -38.11
N ARG A 292 -36.16 55.19 -37.97
CA ARG A 292 -37.38 55.43 -38.77
C ARG A 292 -37.91 56.85 -38.59
N GLN A 293 -37.93 57.37 -37.37
CA GLN A 293 -38.38 58.73 -37.08
C GLN A 293 -37.45 59.78 -37.69
N LYS A 294 -36.13 59.56 -37.66
CA LYS A 294 -35.15 60.43 -38.30
C LYS A 294 -35.33 60.44 -39.82
N GLU A 295 -35.55 59.28 -40.44
CA GLU A 295 -35.82 59.17 -41.87
C GLU A 295 -37.12 59.90 -42.25
N ALA A 296 -38.19 59.72 -41.48
CA ALA A 296 -39.46 60.42 -41.68
C ALA A 296 -39.36 61.94 -41.47
N ALA A 297 -38.64 62.39 -40.43
CA ALA A 297 -38.41 63.81 -40.19
C ALA A 297 -37.57 64.44 -41.30
N SER A 298 -36.55 63.74 -41.79
CA SER A 298 -35.72 64.19 -42.91
C SER A 298 -36.57 64.34 -44.19
N ALA A 299 -37.43 63.37 -44.48
CA ALA A 299 -38.37 63.44 -45.60
C ALA A 299 -39.36 64.61 -45.48
N ASN A 300 -39.91 64.85 -44.27
CA ASN A 300 -40.81 65.97 -44.03
C ASN A 300 -40.12 67.32 -44.15
N ILE A 301 -38.86 67.45 -43.71
CA ILE A 301 -38.08 68.69 -43.86
C ILE A 301 -37.86 68.99 -45.34
N ILE A 302 -37.55 67.99 -46.16
CA ILE A 302 -37.42 68.14 -47.61
C ILE A 302 -38.73 68.65 -48.20
N LYS A 303 -39.86 68.01 -47.87
CA LYS A 303 -41.19 68.43 -48.36
C LYS A 303 -41.57 69.84 -47.90
N MET A 304 -41.31 70.19 -46.64
CA MET A 304 -41.56 71.54 -46.12
C MET A 304 -40.67 72.59 -46.78
N ALA A 305 -39.43 72.24 -47.15
CA ALA A 305 -38.55 73.14 -47.89
C ALA A 305 -39.11 73.41 -49.29
N GLU A 306 -39.60 72.38 -49.99
CA GLU A 306 -40.27 72.50 -51.28
C GLU A 306 -41.55 73.34 -51.18
N ASP A 307 -42.44 73.03 -50.22
CA ASP A 307 -43.69 73.77 -49.98
C ASP A 307 -43.43 75.24 -49.63
N ARG A 308 -42.38 75.52 -48.84
CA ARG A 308 -42.00 76.90 -48.48
C ARG A 308 -41.50 77.66 -49.70
N GLN A 309 -40.79 76.99 -50.61
CA GLN A 309 -40.31 77.61 -51.84
C GLN A 309 -41.50 77.98 -52.75
N ASP A 310 -42.53 77.14 -52.81
CA ASP A 310 -43.74 77.42 -53.58
C ASP A 310 -44.65 78.47 -52.92
N CYS A 311 -44.82 78.43 -51.60
CA CYS A 311 -45.54 79.47 -50.86
C CYS A 311 -44.86 80.84 -50.98
N LYS A 312 -43.52 80.89 -50.97
CA LYS A 312 -42.80 82.14 -51.16
C LYS A 312 -43.06 82.75 -52.54
N LYS A 313 -43.06 81.93 -53.59
CA LYS A 313 -43.45 82.38 -54.95
C LYS A 313 -44.88 82.94 -54.95
N LYS A 314 -45.84 82.25 -54.33
CA LYS A 314 -47.24 82.71 -54.24
C LYS A 314 -47.42 83.97 -53.39
N GLN A 315 -46.66 84.11 -52.30
CA GLN A 315 -46.72 85.28 -51.43
C GLN A 315 -46.17 86.51 -52.16
N GLU A 316 -45.06 86.39 -52.89
CA GLU A 316 -44.53 87.49 -53.70
C GLU A 316 -45.54 87.94 -54.80
N GLU A 317 -46.31 87.00 -55.35
CA GLU A 317 -47.40 87.32 -56.27
C GLU A 317 -48.60 87.98 -55.58
N ALA A 318 -48.97 87.51 -54.38
CA ALA A 318 -50.10 88.02 -53.61
C ALA A 318 -49.80 89.40 -53.03
N GLU A 319 -48.59 89.66 -52.52
CA GLU A 319 -48.18 90.97 -51.99
C GLU A 319 -48.28 92.06 -53.06
N LYS A 320 -47.87 91.75 -54.30
CA LYS A 320 -48.07 92.63 -55.46
C LYS A 320 -49.56 92.95 -55.71
N LYS A 321 -50.48 92.02 -55.41
CA LYS A 321 -51.93 92.22 -55.54
C LYS A 321 -52.52 92.98 -54.34
N THR A 322 -52.11 92.71 -53.10
CA THR A 322 -52.60 93.42 -51.91
C THR A 322 -52.08 94.84 -51.77
N ALA A 323 -50.88 95.15 -52.26
CA ALA A 323 -50.41 96.53 -52.35
C ALA A 323 -51.36 97.37 -53.24
N LYS A 324 -51.86 96.79 -54.34
CA LYS A 324 -52.91 97.40 -55.16
C LYS A 324 -54.24 97.57 -54.41
N LEU A 325 -54.66 96.58 -53.62
CA LEU A 325 -55.97 96.60 -52.94
C LEU A 325 -56.01 97.43 -51.64
N ARG A 326 -54.93 97.51 -50.86
CA ARG A 326 -54.89 98.35 -49.63
C ARG A 326 -54.99 99.84 -49.95
N SER A 327 -54.48 100.26 -51.10
CA SER A 327 -54.71 101.60 -51.63
C SER A 327 -56.20 101.90 -51.83
N ILE A 328 -57.03 100.88 -52.09
CA ILE A 328 -58.45 101.02 -52.44
C ILE A 328 -59.35 100.93 -51.18
N ILE A 329 -58.99 100.09 -50.20
CA ILE A 329 -59.86 99.85 -49.02
C ILE A 329 -59.69 100.90 -47.92
N GLN A 330 -58.54 101.55 -47.79
CA GLN A 330 -58.42 102.69 -46.87
C GLN A 330 -59.39 103.82 -47.23
N GLN A 331 -59.78 103.93 -48.50
CA GLN A 331 -60.79 104.89 -48.97
C GLN A 331 -62.23 104.53 -48.58
N MET A 332 -62.52 103.30 -48.11
CA MET A 332 -63.90 102.80 -48.00
C MET A 332 -64.40 102.49 -46.58
N GLN A 333 -63.56 102.53 -45.53
CA GLN A 333 -63.96 102.08 -44.18
C GLN A 333 -64.37 103.19 -43.17
N GLU A 334 -64.39 104.46 -43.56
CA GLU A 334 -64.88 105.54 -42.66
C GLU A 334 -66.42 105.59 -42.50
N GLN A 335 -67.20 104.75 -43.18
CA GLN A 335 -68.67 104.81 -43.10
C GLN A 335 -69.29 103.41 -42.93
N GLY A 336 -69.85 103.17 -41.75
CA GLY A 336 -70.27 101.85 -41.28
C GLY A 336 -71.69 101.38 -41.65
N ARG A 337 -71.78 100.07 -41.93
CA ARG A 337 -72.93 99.14 -42.12
C ARG A 337 -73.97 99.48 -43.21
N LYS A 338 -73.90 98.72 -44.32
CA LYS A 338 -75.02 98.05 -45.03
C LYS A 338 -74.50 96.85 -45.86
N ILE A 339 -75.16 95.70 -45.72
CA ILE A 339 -75.07 94.45 -46.52
C ILE A 339 -75.98 94.65 -47.76
N PRO A 340 -75.69 94.18 -49.00
CA PRO A 340 -75.85 92.75 -49.33
C PRO A 340 -75.06 92.10 -50.51
N SER A 341 -75.06 90.76 -50.43
CA SER A 341 -75.25 89.73 -51.47
C SER A 341 -74.25 89.52 -52.62
N GLY A 342 -73.76 88.26 -52.68
CA GLY A 342 -73.93 87.40 -53.86
C GLY A 342 -72.69 87.25 -54.75
N MET A 343 -71.87 86.23 -54.50
CA MET A 343 -70.78 85.84 -55.40
C MET A 343 -71.08 84.44 -55.94
N ALA A 344 -71.41 84.38 -57.23
CA ALA A 344 -71.75 83.17 -57.95
C ALA A 344 -70.54 82.67 -58.77
N ASN A 345 -70.16 81.43 -58.47
CA ASN A 345 -69.67 80.37 -59.35
C ASN A 345 -68.58 80.66 -60.40
N THR A 346 -67.42 80.04 -60.17
CA THR A 346 -66.66 79.33 -61.21
C THR A 346 -66.09 78.03 -60.63
N VAL A 347 -66.59 76.91 -61.13
CA VAL A 347 -66.16 75.52 -60.97
C VAL A 347 -65.54 75.17 -62.33
N GLU A 348 -64.23 74.94 -62.38
CA GLU A 348 -63.64 73.59 -62.44
C GLU A 348 -63.79 72.94 -63.82
N SER A 349 -62.66 72.58 -64.42
CA SER A 349 -62.50 71.30 -65.13
C SER A 349 -61.02 71.13 -65.46
N CYS A 350 -60.34 70.33 -64.64
CA CYS A 350 -59.15 69.59 -65.06
C CYS A 350 -59.67 68.25 -65.62
N TYR A 351 -59.60 68.10 -66.93
CA TYR A 351 -59.49 66.80 -67.61
C TYR A 351 -58.07 66.27 -67.35
N SER A 352 -57.74 64.98 -67.33
CA SER A 352 -58.44 63.69 -67.23
C SER A 352 -57.36 62.65 -67.59
N ASP A 353 -57.49 61.45 -67.05
CA ASP A 353 -57.01 60.20 -67.65
C ASP A 353 -55.50 59.96 -67.79
N SER A 354 -54.99 58.72 -67.78
CA SER A 354 -55.47 57.38 -67.43
C SER A 354 -54.31 56.43 -67.78
N HIS A 355 -54.37 55.21 -67.25
CA HIS A 355 -53.85 53.91 -67.73
C HIS A 355 -52.83 53.86 -68.89
N GLY A 356 -51.87 52.94 -68.95
CA GLY A 356 -51.73 51.54 -68.51
C GLY A 356 -50.56 50.99 -69.36
N GLY A 357 -49.77 50.00 -68.97
CA GLY A 357 -50.13 48.59 -68.79
C GLY A 357 -49.10 47.71 -69.54
N ASN A 358 -48.87 46.50 -69.01
CA ASN A 358 -48.23 45.31 -69.60
C ASN A 358 -46.74 45.37 -69.99
N GLU A 359 -45.92 44.32 -69.90
CA GLU A 359 -46.02 42.85 -69.67
C GLU A 359 -44.55 42.43 -69.35
N GLY A 360 -44.19 41.43 -68.54
CA GLY A 360 -44.48 39.98 -68.56
C GLY A 360 -43.10 39.30 -68.40
N ASP A 361 -42.82 38.55 -67.33
CA ASP A 361 -43.21 37.16 -67.02
C ASP A 361 -42.06 36.18 -67.36
N GLU A 362 -41.56 35.44 -66.37
CA GLU A 362 -41.47 33.97 -66.43
C GLU A 362 -41.12 33.35 -65.05
N SER A 363 -42.05 32.47 -64.65
CA SER A 363 -42.05 31.33 -63.69
C SER A 363 -40.70 30.70 -63.30
N ASN A 364 -40.45 30.16 -62.09
CA ASN A 364 -41.20 29.32 -61.12
C ASN A 364 -41.26 27.80 -61.42
N TYR A 365 -41.42 27.03 -60.32
CA TYR A 365 -41.55 25.57 -60.05
C TYR A 365 -40.31 24.96 -59.36
N SER A 366 -40.32 24.71 -58.03
CA SER A 366 -41.07 23.74 -57.19
C SER A 366 -40.41 22.33 -57.21
N GLU A 367 -40.46 21.43 -56.22
CA GLU A 367 -41.25 21.26 -54.98
C GLU A 367 -40.66 20.08 -54.16
N GLU A 368 -40.93 20.09 -52.85
CA GLU A 368 -41.15 18.97 -51.88
C GLU A 368 -40.09 17.86 -51.66
N ASP A 369 -39.78 17.43 -50.41
CA ASP A 369 -40.68 16.75 -49.45
C ASP A 369 -39.93 16.39 -48.14
N GLY A 370 -40.69 16.28 -47.03
CA GLY A 370 -40.55 15.19 -46.02
C GLY A 370 -39.66 15.35 -44.78
N ASP A 371 -40.23 15.05 -43.61
CA ASP A 371 -39.79 15.33 -42.22
C ASP A 371 -38.98 14.22 -41.46
N GLU A 372 -38.56 14.60 -40.22
CA GLU A 372 -38.09 13.83 -39.01
C GLU A 372 -36.63 13.28 -39.02
N GLU A 373 -35.79 13.31 -37.97
CA GLU A 373 -35.88 13.61 -36.52
C GLU A 373 -34.44 13.79 -35.89
N GLU A 374 -34.39 14.45 -34.71
CA GLU A 374 -33.46 14.37 -33.55
C GLU A 374 -31.89 14.47 -33.56
N LEU A 375 -31.44 15.52 -32.85
CA LEU A 375 -30.44 15.65 -31.73
C LEU A 375 -28.91 15.38 -31.85
N SER A 376 -28.18 16.47 -31.56
CA SER A 376 -27.12 16.66 -30.52
C SER A 376 -25.61 16.74 -30.88
N GLU A 377 -24.98 17.66 -30.12
CA GLU A 377 -23.60 17.76 -29.59
C GLU A 377 -22.41 18.30 -30.43
N PHE A 378 -21.78 19.35 -29.86
CA PHE A 378 -20.34 19.67 -29.63
C PHE A 378 -19.33 19.34 -30.78
N ASP A 379 -18.25 20.07 -31.06
CA ASP A 379 -17.34 20.85 -30.22
C ASP A 379 -16.39 21.74 -31.09
N ASP A 380 -15.56 22.49 -30.37
CA ASP A 380 -14.53 23.47 -30.72
C ASP A 380 -13.44 23.03 -31.73
N ASP A 381 -12.98 23.96 -32.59
CA ASP A 381 -11.68 23.86 -33.29
C ASP A 381 -11.18 25.18 -33.94
N THR A 382 -9.87 25.46 -33.72
CA THR A 382 -8.85 26.03 -34.63
C THR A 382 -8.62 27.54 -34.86
N GLU A 383 -7.31 27.90 -34.87
CA GLU A 383 -6.51 28.72 -35.85
C GLU A 383 -5.49 29.66 -35.17
N GLU A 384 -4.16 29.41 -35.27
CA GLU A 384 -3.16 29.73 -36.34
C GLU A 384 -2.71 31.21 -36.39
N GLU A 385 -1.45 31.57 -36.07
CA GLU A 385 -0.24 31.79 -36.93
C GLU A 385 0.23 33.28 -36.76
N PRO A 386 1.42 33.78 -37.20
CA PRO A 386 2.54 33.13 -37.91
C PRO A 386 3.98 33.44 -37.38
N GLN A 387 4.96 32.77 -38.01
CA GLN A 387 6.41 32.82 -37.83
C GLN A 387 7.13 33.96 -38.59
N SER A 388 8.39 34.25 -38.20
CA SER A 388 9.45 34.68 -39.14
C SER A 388 10.83 34.10 -38.75
N ASN A 389 11.56 33.63 -39.78
CA ASN A 389 12.86 32.97 -39.77
C ASN A 389 14.03 33.96 -39.63
N ASP A 390 15.12 33.57 -38.95
CA ASP A 390 16.46 33.65 -39.58
C ASP A 390 17.47 32.67 -38.93
N GLN A 391 18.36 32.12 -39.76
CA GLN A 391 19.36 31.10 -39.41
C GLN A 391 20.68 31.74 -38.95
N GLY A 392 21.34 31.15 -37.94
CA GLY A 392 22.71 31.52 -37.55
C GLY A 392 23.38 30.47 -36.66
N THR A 393 24.44 29.85 -37.19
CA THR A 393 25.40 28.95 -36.52
C THR A 393 26.00 29.49 -35.22
N PRO A 394 26.29 28.68 -34.18
CA PRO A 394 27.09 29.13 -33.04
C PRO A 394 28.58 28.80 -33.20
N VAL A 395 29.39 29.86 -33.19
CA VAL A 395 30.85 29.84 -33.00
C VAL A 395 31.18 29.70 -31.51
N ALA A 396 32.25 28.95 -31.20
CA ALA A 396 32.80 28.76 -29.87
C ALA A 396 33.69 29.94 -29.44
N TYR A 397 33.55 30.42 -28.19
CA TYR A 397 34.64 31.05 -27.44
C TYR A 397 34.35 31.03 -25.92
N GLY A 398 35.26 30.46 -25.13
CA GLY A 398 35.29 30.49 -23.66
C GLY A 398 36.47 29.66 -23.12
N PRO A 399 37.25 30.14 -22.12
CA PRO A 399 38.59 29.62 -21.81
C PRO A 399 38.58 28.25 -21.10
N GLU A 400 39.71 27.55 -21.20
CA GLU A 400 39.98 26.22 -20.63
C GLU A 400 39.69 26.12 -19.12
N ARG A 401 39.09 24.99 -18.72
CA ARG A 401 38.95 24.61 -17.30
C ARG A 401 40.33 24.28 -16.70
N PRO A 402 40.66 24.77 -15.50
CA PRO A 402 41.85 24.35 -14.78
C PRO A 402 41.76 22.87 -14.35
N PRO A 403 42.92 22.19 -14.15
CA PRO A 403 42.97 20.76 -13.84
C PRO A 403 42.38 20.45 -12.46
N GLN A 404 41.78 19.26 -12.35
CA GLN A 404 41.20 18.76 -11.10
C GLN A 404 42.28 18.62 -10.00
N PRO A 405 42.07 19.11 -8.78
CA PRO A 405 42.97 18.83 -7.68
C PRO A 405 42.79 17.40 -7.17
N LEU A 406 43.92 16.78 -6.83
CA LEU A 406 44.05 15.47 -6.21
C LEU A 406 43.14 15.32 -4.98
N ARG A 407 42.49 14.15 -4.90
CA ARG A 407 41.64 13.70 -3.79
C ARG A 407 42.46 13.64 -2.48
N SER A 408 42.47 14.73 -1.72
CA SER A 408 42.88 14.72 -0.31
C SER A 408 41.65 14.45 0.56
N TYR A 409 41.69 13.35 1.32
CA TYR A 409 40.76 13.03 2.39
C TYR A 409 40.67 14.20 3.39
N ILE A 410 39.51 14.85 3.49
CA ILE A 410 39.16 15.74 4.60
C ILE A 410 37.80 15.32 5.14
N ASN A 411 37.84 14.69 6.31
CA ASN A 411 36.70 14.48 7.20
C ASN A 411 36.08 15.84 7.56
N ASN A 412 34.77 16.02 7.32
CA ASN A 412 34.02 17.14 7.86
C ASN A 412 32.71 16.62 8.52
N PRO A 413 32.57 16.69 9.86
CA PRO A 413 31.52 15.98 10.60
C PRO A 413 30.31 16.88 10.91
N ARG A 414 29.61 17.40 9.89
CA ARG A 414 28.40 18.24 10.14
C ARG A 414 27.19 18.02 9.23
N PHE A 415 27.16 16.95 8.45
CA PHE A 415 25.93 16.45 7.81
C PHE A 415 25.77 14.96 8.11
N THR A 416 25.53 14.65 9.38
CA THR A 416 25.20 13.28 9.83
C THR A 416 24.31 13.37 11.06
N VAL A 417 23.11 13.91 10.91
CA VAL A 417 22.07 13.78 11.93
C VAL A 417 20.77 13.44 11.22
N LEU A 418 20.60 12.15 10.95
CA LEU A 418 19.32 11.44 10.99
C LEU A 418 19.64 9.95 10.83
N ILE A 419 19.16 9.16 11.79
CA ILE A 419 19.41 7.73 12.05
C ILE A 419 20.66 7.46 12.90
N ASN A 420 20.45 6.82 14.05
CA ASN A 420 21.47 6.15 14.88
C ASN A 420 22.15 5.01 14.08
N SER A 421 22.92 5.37 13.06
CA SER A 421 23.56 4.47 12.10
C SER A 421 24.94 3.98 12.57
N THR A 422 25.59 4.65 13.52
CA THR A 422 26.94 4.27 13.94
C THR A 422 26.98 2.95 14.73
N ALA A 423 26.04 2.72 15.65
CA ALA A 423 26.03 1.49 16.45
C ALA A 423 25.55 0.26 15.65
N THR A 424 24.54 0.42 14.79
CA THR A 424 24.03 -0.64 13.93
C THR A 424 25.00 -0.98 12.82
N MET A 425 25.61 0.02 12.17
CA MET A 425 26.67 -0.23 11.18
C MET A 425 27.93 -0.82 11.83
N ASP A 426 28.31 -0.38 13.03
CA ASP A 426 29.44 -0.97 13.76
C ASP A 426 29.14 -2.43 14.18
N PHE A 427 27.92 -2.74 14.60
CA PHE A 427 27.49 -4.12 14.84
C PHE A 427 27.56 -4.98 13.58
N LEU A 428 26.98 -4.52 12.46
CA LEU A 428 26.99 -5.24 11.19
C LEU A 428 28.42 -5.45 10.67
N GLN A 429 29.30 -4.46 10.82
CA GLN A 429 30.71 -4.57 10.45
C GLN A 429 31.50 -5.52 11.36
N ARG A 430 31.19 -5.56 12.66
CA ARG A 430 31.79 -6.54 13.58
C ARG A 430 31.32 -7.96 13.25
N LEU A 431 30.03 -8.13 12.93
CA LEU A 431 29.46 -9.39 12.48
C LEU A 431 30.09 -9.85 11.16
N ALA A 432 30.24 -8.95 10.19
CA ALA A 432 30.88 -9.23 8.91
C ALA A 432 32.32 -9.74 9.10
N ARG A 433 33.11 -9.04 9.91
CA ARG A 433 34.48 -9.44 10.26
C ARG A 433 34.53 -10.77 11.03
N PHE A 434 33.54 -11.03 11.88
CA PHE A 434 33.47 -12.30 12.61
C PHE A 434 33.19 -13.49 11.68
N LEU A 435 32.32 -13.29 10.69
CA LEU A 435 31.91 -14.31 9.72
C LEU A 435 32.93 -14.49 8.59
N ASP A 436 33.67 -13.45 8.21
CA ASP A 436 34.72 -13.52 7.16
C ASP A 436 36.06 -14.02 7.71
N ARG A 437 36.03 -15.13 8.45
CA ARG A 437 37.25 -15.80 8.94
C ARG A 437 37.78 -16.74 7.86
N PRO A 438 39.10 -16.75 7.58
CA PRO A 438 39.68 -17.72 6.68
C PRO A 438 39.41 -19.14 7.21
N LEU A 439 38.99 -20.06 6.33
CA LEU A 439 38.65 -21.46 6.63
C LEU A 439 37.35 -21.67 7.45
N PHE A 440 36.45 -20.69 7.51
CA PHE A 440 35.12 -20.94 8.07
C PHE A 440 34.38 -22.00 7.22
N PRO A 441 33.81 -23.07 7.80
CA PRO A 441 33.31 -24.22 7.05
C PRO A 441 31.91 -23.98 6.45
N TRP A 442 31.75 -22.92 5.65
CA TRP A 442 30.47 -22.50 5.05
C TRP A 442 29.75 -23.62 4.32
N LYS A 443 30.47 -24.32 3.44
CA LYS A 443 29.91 -25.44 2.65
C LYS A 443 29.35 -26.56 3.52
N LYS A 444 30.04 -26.92 4.62
CA LYS A 444 29.56 -27.94 5.56
C LYS A 444 28.39 -27.44 6.40
N LEU A 445 28.40 -26.17 6.79
CA LEU A 445 27.36 -25.56 7.59
C LEU A 445 26.04 -25.44 6.81
N ILE A 446 26.09 -24.90 5.59
CA ILE A 446 24.91 -24.77 4.72
C ILE A 446 24.35 -26.14 4.36
N MET A 447 25.22 -27.09 4.02
CA MET A 447 24.81 -28.47 3.76
C MET A 447 24.19 -29.13 5.00
N GLY A 448 24.76 -28.90 6.19
CA GLY A 448 24.22 -29.38 7.45
C GLY A 448 22.84 -28.79 7.76
N PHE A 449 22.62 -27.50 7.48
CA PHE A 449 21.31 -26.86 7.63
C PHE A 449 20.28 -27.41 6.66
N SER A 450 20.63 -27.57 5.38
CA SER A 450 19.76 -28.15 4.36
C SER A 450 19.33 -29.58 4.74
N VAL A 451 20.28 -30.45 5.12
CA VAL A 451 19.98 -31.81 5.58
C VAL A 451 19.15 -31.79 6.86
N GLY A 452 19.49 -30.93 7.82
CA GLY A 452 18.75 -30.78 9.07
C GLY A 452 17.29 -30.37 8.84
N GLN A 453 17.05 -29.43 7.93
CA GLN A 453 15.71 -29.00 7.52
C GLN A 453 14.95 -30.16 6.86
N TYR A 454 15.55 -30.86 5.89
CA TYR A 454 14.91 -32.01 5.25
C TYR A 454 14.52 -33.10 6.25
N LEU A 455 15.41 -33.42 7.20
CA LEU A 455 15.13 -34.41 8.25
C LEU A 455 14.01 -33.95 9.19
N PHE A 456 13.98 -32.65 9.53
CA PHE A 456 12.92 -32.06 10.34
C PHE A 456 11.57 -32.12 9.64
N GLU A 457 11.47 -31.66 8.39
CA GLU A 457 10.24 -31.71 7.61
C GLU A 457 9.78 -33.15 7.37
N SER A 458 10.70 -34.05 7.01
CA SER A 458 10.41 -35.49 6.87
C SER A 458 9.88 -36.09 8.18
N PHE A 459 10.44 -35.69 9.32
CA PHE A 459 9.94 -36.13 10.63
C PHE A 459 8.50 -35.65 10.87
N LEU A 460 8.17 -34.40 10.53
CA LEU A 460 6.80 -33.89 10.62
C LEU A 460 5.85 -34.67 9.70
N THR A 461 6.23 -34.87 8.43
CA THR A 461 5.42 -35.64 7.48
C THR A 461 5.24 -37.09 7.93
N LEU A 462 6.24 -37.72 8.54
CA LEU A 462 6.11 -39.07 9.12
C LEU A 462 5.13 -39.12 10.30
N ARG A 463 5.13 -38.10 11.17
CA ARG A 463 4.13 -37.98 12.24
C ARG A 463 2.73 -37.84 11.65
N GLN A 464 2.58 -36.99 10.65
CA GLN A 464 1.33 -36.80 9.95
C GLN A 464 0.87 -38.11 9.28
N TYR A 465 1.77 -38.83 8.63
CA TYR A 465 1.48 -40.11 8.00
C TYR A 465 0.91 -41.14 8.99
N ARG A 466 1.39 -41.16 10.24
CA ARG A 466 0.83 -42.02 11.30
C ARG A 466 -0.59 -41.62 11.68
N VAL A 467 -0.90 -40.32 11.73
CA VAL A 467 -2.28 -39.85 11.96
C VAL A 467 -3.17 -40.26 10.80
N LEU A 468 -2.66 -40.22 9.56
CA LEU A 468 -3.37 -40.61 8.35
C LEU A 468 -3.60 -42.13 8.20
N GLN A 469 -3.08 -42.95 9.13
CA GLN A 469 -3.34 -44.39 9.18
C GLN A 469 -4.57 -44.74 10.02
N LYS A 470 -5.15 -43.77 10.76
CA LYS A 470 -6.39 -43.99 11.51
C LYS A 470 -7.53 -44.32 10.54
N THR A 471 -8.39 -45.26 10.95
CA THR A 471 -9.47 -45.79 10.11
C THR A 471 -10.82 -45.13 10.37
N SER A 472 -10.96 -44.30 11.41
CA SER A 472 -12.23 -43.67 11.78
C SER A 472 -12.13 -42.14 11.74
N PRO A 473 -13.18 -41.44 11.28
CA PRO A 473 -13.22 -39.98 11.32
C PRO A 473 -13.18 -39.44 12.76
N PRO A 474 -12.66 -38.21 12.98
CA PRO A 474 -12.73 -37.55 14.28
C PRO A 474 -14.18 -37.44 14.76
N ALA A 475 -14.40 -37.55 16.07
CA ALA A 475 -15.75 -37.51 16.66
C ALA A 475 -16.57 -36.29 16.21
N VAL A 476 -15.92 -35.13 16.05
CA VAL A 476 -16.52 -33.86 15.60
C VAL A 476 -17.07 -33.94 14.16
N LEU A 477 -16.45 -34.75 13.30
CA LEU A 477 -16.80 -34.88 11.88
C LEU A 477 -17.55 -36.18 11.56
N SER A 478 -17.69 -37.09 12.54
CA SER A 478 -18.28 -38.42 12.36
C SER A 478 -19.72 -38.43 11.83
N LYS A 479 -20.48 -37.36 12.10
CA LYS A 479 -21.86 -37.19 11.63
C LYS A 479 -21.96 -36.53 10.25
N GLU A 480 -20.87 -35.93 9.78
CA GLU A 480 -20.84 -35.00 8.65
C GLU A 480 -20.07 -35.54 7.45
N VAL A 481 -19.21 -36.53 7.66
CA VAL A 481 -18.36 -37.14 6.63
C VAL A 481 -18.62 -38.64 6.59
N SER A 482 -19.01 -39.15 5.43
CA SER A 482 -19.20 -40.58 5.22
C SER A 482 -17.86 -41.33 5.34
N GLN A 483 -17.92 -42.59 5.74
CA GLN A 483 -16.72 -43.43 5.88
C GLN A 483 -15.96 -43.54 4.55
N GLU A 484 -16.67 -43.64 3.42
CA GLU A 484 -16.06 -43.71 2.08
C GLU A 484 -15.26 -42.44 1.74
N VAL A 485 -15.83 -41.26 1.99
CA VAL A 485 -15.15 -39.98 1.74
C VAL A 485 -13.93 -39.85 2.66
N PHE A 486 -14.06 -40.25 3.92
CA PHE A 486 -12.95 -40.26 4.87
C PHE A 486 -11.82 -41.17 4.38
N ASP A 487 -12.11 -42.40 3.96
CA ASP A 487 -11.12 -43.36 3.49
C ASP A 487 -10.40 -42.86 2.22
N LYS A 488 -11.15 -42.22 1.29
CA LYS A 488 -10.57 -41.55 0.10
C LYS A 488 -9.66 -40.39 0.49
N SER A 489 -10.08 -39.53 1.40
CA SER A 489 -9.26 -38.41 1.91
C SER A 489 -7.98 -38.91 2.58
N GLN A 490 -8.07 -39.95 3.39
CA GLN A 490 -6.92 -40.56 4.03
C GLN A 490 -5.96 -41.20 3.01
N ALA A 491 -6.49 -41.88 1.99
CA ALA A 491 -5.69 -42.44 0.90
C ALA A 491 -4.96 -41.34 0.11
N TYR A 492 -5.62 -40.22 -0.17
CA TYR A 492 -5.04 -39.05 -0.84
C TYR A 492 -3.94 -38.42 0.02
N GLY A 493 -4.22 -38.14 1.29
CA GLY A 493 -3.24 -37.61 2.24
C GLY A 493 -2.00 -38.50 2.36
N ARG A 494 -2.17 -39.82 2.44
CA ARG A 494 -1.04 -40.78 2.47
C ARG A 494 -0.23 -40.78 1.18
N ALA A 495 -0.89 -40.69 0.03
CA ALA A 495 -0.21 -40.63 -1.26
C ALA A 495 0.62 -39.34 -1.38
N LYS A 496 0.06 -38.20 -0.95
CA LYS A 496 0.73 -36.90 -0.91
C LYS A 496 1.93 -36.91 0.04
N ALA A 497 1.77 -37.42 1.26
CA ALA A 497 2.87 -37.55 2.23
C ALA A 497 4.02 -38.44 1.72
N LYS A 498 3.71 -39.55 1.05
CA LYS A 498 4.75 -40.40 0.40
C LYS A 498 5.48 -39.65 -0.70
N PHE A 499 4.74 -38.95 -1.56
CA PHE A 499 5.32 -38.15 -2.63
C PHE A 499 6.21 -37.03 -2.07
N GLU A 500 5.77 -36.34 -1.02
CA GLU A 500 6.54 -35.28 -0.36
C GLU A 500 7.89 -35.77 0.17
N ILE A 501 7.93 -36.92 0.86
CA ILE A 501 9.18 -37.50 1.38
C ILE A 501 10.12 -37.89 0.23
N VAL A 502 9.61 -38.54 -0.82
CA VAL A 502 10.41 -38.99 -1.96
C VAL A 502 10.92 -37.81 -2.79
N ASN A 503 10.06 -36.83 -3.07
CA ASN A 503 10.42 -35.62 -3.79
C ASN A 503 11.40 -34.75 -2.98
N GLY A 504 11.23 -34.68 -1.66
CA GLY A 504 12.17 -34.04 -0.76
C GLY A 504 13.54 -34.72 -0.81
N LEU A 505 13.59 -36.07 -0.81
CA LEU A 505 14.84 -36.81 -0.95
C LEU A 505 15.52 -36.55 -2.30
N TYR A 506 14.76 -36.59 -3.39
CA TYR A 506 15.24 -36.27 -4.73
C TYR A 506 15.84 -34.85 -4.78
N SER A 507 15.14 -33.87 -4.23
CA SER A 507 15.59 -32.48 -4.15
C SER A 507 16.85 -32.34 -3.27
N GLN A 508 16.93 -33.10 -2.18
CA GLN A 508 18.09 -33.10 -1.29
C GLN A 508 19.32 -33.72 -1.95
N VAL A 509 19.16 -34.82 -2.68
CA VAL A 509 20.24 -35.45 -3.47
C VAL A 509 20.75 -34.48 -4.54
N GLN A 510 19.84 -33.78 -5.22
CA GLN A 510 20.21 -32.74 -6.17
C GLN A 510 20.99 -31.62 -5.48
N ASN A 511 20.50 -31.07 -4.37
CA ASN A 511 21.17 -29.99 -3.64
C ASN A 511 22.58 -30.39 -3.20
N ILE A 512 22.74 -31.59 -2.63
CA ILE A 512 24.05 -32.14 -2.24
C ILE A 512 24.96 -32.30 -3.46
N ALA A 513 24.44 -32.83 -4.57
CA ALA A 513 25.22 -32.96 -5.81
C ALA A 513 25.65 -31.58 -6.35
N PHE A 514 24.75 -30.61 -6.37
CA PHE A 514 25.03 -29.23 -6.81
C PHE A 514 26.16 -28.59 -6.00
N MET A 515 26.13 -28.74 -4.67
CA MET A 515 27.17 -28.24 -3.79
C MET A 515 28.46 -29.07 -3.91
N HIS A 516 28.38 -30.40 -3.93
CA HIS A 516 29.56 -31.26 -3.93
C HIS A 516 30.38 -31.10 -5.22
N PHE A 517 29.71 -31.05 -6.38
CA PHE A 517 30.37 -30.89 -7.68
C PHE A 517 30.68 -29.45 -8.06
N ASP A 518 30.44 -28.49 -7.16
CA ASP A 518 30.64 -27.04 -7.38
C ASP A 518 30.04 -26.60 -8.72
N VAL A 519 28.74 -26.92 -8.90
CA VAL A 519 28.02 -26.65 -10.15
C VAL A 519 27.87 -25.14 -10.36
N LEU A 520 27.75 -24.34 -9.30
CA LEU A 520 27.59 -22.88 -9.39
C LEU A 520 28.78 -22.20 -10.09
N PRO A 521 30.05 -22.39 -9.69
CA PRO A 521 31.20 -21.86 -10.44
C PRO A 521 31.29 -22.34 -11.88
N LYS A 522 31.06 -23.64 -12.12
CA LYS A 522 31.13 -24.23 -13.47
C LYS A 522 30.07 -23.63 -14.39
N LEU A 523 28.87 -23.43 -13.87
CA LEU A 523 27.78 -22.79 -14.58
C LEU A 523 28.09 -21.32 -14.85
N TRP A 524 28.64 -20.61 -13.86
CA TRP A 524 29.09 -19.23 -14.02
C TRP A 524 30.14 -19.08 -15.11
N SER A 525 31.20 -19.92 -15.13
CA SER A 525 32.21 -19.88 -16.19
C SER A 525 31.61 -20.20 -17.56
N TRP A 526 30.76 -21.23 -17.64
CA TRP A 526 30.14 -21.64 -18.90
C TRP A 526 29.24 -20.56 -19.50
N THR A 527 28.42 -19.88 -18.68
CA THR A 527 27.57 -18.78 -19.16
C THR A 527 28.37 -17.55 -19.52
N GLY A 528 29.54 -17.35 -18.89
CA GLY A 528 30.48 -16.29 -19.25
C GLY A 528 31.09 -16.52 -20.63
N ASP A 529 31.56 -17.75 -20.87
CA ASP A 529 32.09 -18.16 -22.19
C ASP A 529 31.03 -18.05 -23.29
N LEU A 530 29.80 -18.46 -22.99
CA LEU A 530 28.67 -18.32 -23.90
C LEU A 530 28.39 -16.85 -24.25
N LEU A 531 28.38 -15.97 -23.24
CA LEU A 531 28.17 -14.54 -23.42
C LEU A 531 29.27 -13.93 -24.30
N LEU A 532 30.54 -14.25 -24.02
CA LEU A 532 31.68 -13.74 -24.81
C LEU A 532 31.65 -14.21 -26.26
N LYS A 533 31.10 -15.41 -26.53
CA LYS A 533 31.08 -16.01 -27.86
C LYS A 533 29.94 -15.50 -28.74
N TRP A 534 28.79 -15.14 -28.15
CA TRP A 534 27.57 -14.81 -28.90
C TRP A 534 27.06 -13.38 -28.68
N ALA A 535 27.46 -12.69 -27.60
CA ALA A 535 26.98 -11.34 -27.30
C ALA A 535 27.90 -10.25 -27.87
N PRO A 536 27.34 -9.15 -28.41
CA PRO A 536 28.11 -7.97 -28.80
C PRO A 536 28.90 -7.39 -27.62
N ALA A 537 30.06 -6.76 -27.88
CA ALA A 537 30.96 -6.20 -26.85
C ALA A 537 30.30 -5.23 -25.86
N ARG A 538 29.19 -4.57 -26.24
CA ARG A 538 28.41 -3.70 -25.34
C ARG A 538 27.68 -4.45 -24.21
N PHE A 539 27.53 -5.77 -24.32
CA PHE A 539 26.83 -6.64 -23.37
C PHE A 539 27.78 -7.56 -22.58
N THR A 540 29.09 -7.28 -22.52
CA THR A 540 30.06 -8.14 -21.82
C THR A 540 30.31 -7.73 -20.36
N GLY A 541 29.35 -7.06 -19.71
CA GLY A 541 29.45 -6.63 -18.31
C GLY A 541 28.85 -7.63 -17.30
N GLU A 542 29.22 -7.51 -16.02
CA GLU A 542 28.73 -8.35 -14.90
C GLU A 542 27.21 -8.51 -14.87
N ILE A 543 26.48 -7.42 -15.19
CA ILE A 543 25.01 -7.43 -15.22
C ILE A 543 24.48 -8.38 -16.30
N SER A 544 25.07 -8.35 -17.51
CA SER A 544 24.63 -9.18 -18.62
C SER A 544 24.97 -10.65 -18.37
N HIS A 545 26.16 -10.91 -17.82
CA HIS A 545 26.56 -12.26 -17.39
C HIS A 545 25.64 -12.80 -16.31
N THR A 546 25.30 -12.00 -15.30
CA THR A 546 24.32 -12.38 -14.27
C THR A 546 22.97 -12.73 -14.88
N ILE A 547 22.46 -11.92 -15.82
CA ILE A 547 21.16 -12.19 -16.45
C ILE A 547 21.20 -13.53 -17.17
N VAL A 548 22.22 -13.78 -18.02
CA VAL A 548 22.36 -15.06 -18.73
C VAL A 548 22.52 -16.22 -17.74
N PHE A 549 23.30 -16.03 -16.67
CA PHE A 549 23.48 -17.02 -15.61
C PHE A 549 22.16 -17.38 -14.93
N VAL A 550 21.40 -16.41 -14.44
CA VAL A 550 20.13 -16.65 -13.73
C VAL A 550 19.11 -17.30 -14.64
N LEU A 551 18.99 -16.83 -15.89
CA LEU A 551 18.06 -17.40 -16.86
C LEU A 551 18.41 -18.85 -17.21
N THR A 552 19.69 -19.14 -17.42
CA THR A 552 20.19 -20.49 -17.66
C THR A 552 19.95 -21.39 -16.46
N PHE A 553 20.27 -20.90 -15.26
CA PHE A 553 20.02 -21.60 -14.00
C PHE A 553 18.53 -21.90 -13.80
N ALA A 554 17.65 -20.96 -14.13
CA ALA A 554 16.19 -21.14 -14.07
C ALA A 554 15.73 -22.27 -15.02
N VAL A 555 16.23 -22.31 -16.26
CA VAL A 555 15.90 -23.38 -17.22
C VAL A 555 16.37 -24.74 -16.71
N ILE A 556 17.62 -24.85 -16.25
CA ILE A 556 18.16 -26.11 -15.69
C ILE A 556 17.34 -26.56 -14.48
N SER A 557 17.04 -25.64 -13.57
CA SER A 557 16.22 -25.92 -12.39
C SER A 557 14.82 -26.40 -12.76
N GLN A 558 14.21 -25.81 -13.79
CA GLN A 558 12.90 -26.21 -14.28
C GLN A 558 12.92 -27.62 -14.89
N LEU A 559 13.95 -27.96 -15.67
CA LEU A 559 14.13 -29.31 -16.24
C LEU A 559 14.30 -30.36 -15.12
N LEU A 560 15.04 -30.04 -14.08
CA LEU A 560 15.24 -30.93 -12.93
C LEU A 560 13.98 -31.15 -12.09
N ARG A 561 13.09 -30.15 -12.03
CA ARG A 561 11.78 -30.23 -11.35
C ARG A 561 10.68 -30.89 -12.21
N LEU A 562 10.88 -30.97 -13.52
CA LEU A 562 9.86 -31.45 -14.46
C LEU A 562 9.36 -32.88 -14.14
N PRO A 563 10.22 -33.87 -13.81
CA PRO A 563 9.74 -35.22 -13.47
C PRO A 563 8.81 -35.23 -12.27
N SER A 564 9.15 -34.48 -11.21
CA SER A 564 8.32 -34.35 -10.01
C SER A 564 6.98 -33.68 -10.31
N SER A 565 6.99 -32.62 -11.13
CA SER A 565 5.77 -31.92 -11.56
C SER A 565 4.86 -32.82 -12.38
N LEU A 566 5.41 -33.56 -13.35
CA LEU A 566 4.64 -34.51 -14.17
C LEU A 566 4.02 -35.62 -13.31
N TYR A 567 4.77 -36.17 -12.36
CA TYR A 567 4.24 -37.19 -11.44
C TYR A 567 3.13 -36.61 -10.56
N GLN A 568 3.32 -35.42 -10.01
CA GLN A 568 2.30 -34.77 -9.18
C GLN A 568 1.01 -34.57 -9.99
N THR A 569 1.06 -33.97 -11.17
CA THR A 569 -0.13 -33.65 -11.97
C THR A 569 -0.78 -34.88 -12.60
N PHE A 570 -0.02 -35.70 -13.34
CA PHE A 570 -0.60 -36.76 -14.18
C PHE A 570 -0.66 -38.14 -13.50
N VAL A 571 -0.09 -38.30 -12.30
CA VAL A 571 -0.16 -39.57 -11.56
C VAL A 571 -0.84 -39.38 -10.22
N LEU A 572 -0.37 -38.44 -9.39
CA LEU A 572 -0.94 -38.23 -8.06
C LEU A 572 -2.33 -37.59 -8.15
N GLU A 573 -2.47 -36.41 -8.75
CA GLU A 573 -3.76 -35.70 -8.83
C GLU A 573 -4.76 -36.42 -9.75
N GLU A 574 -4.28 -37.01 -10.87
CA GLU A 574 -5.12 -37.81 -11.78
C GLU A 574 -5.75 -39.02 -11.07
N LYS A 575 -4.99 -39.73 -10.22
CA LYS A 575 -5.48 -40.90 -9.48
C LYS A 575 -6.69 -40.60 -8.60
N PHE A 576 -6.82 -39.37 -8.11
CA PHE A 576 -7.93 -38.94 -7.27
C PHE A 576 -8.95 -38.07 -8.03
N GLY A 577 -8.82 -37.96 -9.36
CA GLY A 577 -9.75 -37.23 -10.22
C GLY A 577 -9.67 -35.71 -10.13
N PHE A 578 -8.60 -35.17 -9.53
CA PHE A 578 -8.40 -33.73 -9.36
C PHE A 578 -7.80 -33.06 -10.58
N ASN A 579 -6.95 -33.77 -11.32
CA ASN A 579 -6.35 -33.21 -12.52
C ASN A 579 -7.41 -33.05 -13.62
N LYS A 580 -7.44 -31.85 -14.21
CA LYS A 580 -8.22 -31.54 -15.42
C LYS A 580 -7.34 -30.98 -16.53
N GLN A 581 -6.04 -30.84 -16.29
CA GLN A 581 -5.08 -30.33 -17.27
C GLN A 581 -4.76 -31.40 -18.31
N THR A 582 -4.80 -31.01 -19.58
CA THR A 582 -4.27 -31.82 -20.68
C THR A 582 -2.74 -31.65 -20.78
N PRO A 583 -1.99 -32.63 -21.31
CA PRO A 583 -0.55 -32.48 -21.55
C PRO A 583 -0.20 -31.26 -22.41
N LYS A 584 -1.05 -30.92 -23.40
CA LYS A 584 -0.89 -29.72 -24.24
C LYS A 584 -1.01 -28.44 -23.41
N LEU A 585 -2.01 -28.35 -22.54
CA LEU A 585 -2.19 -27.19 -21.66
C LEU A 585 -1.00 -27.06 -20.70
N PHE A 586 -0.59 -28.15 -20.06
CA PHE A 586 0.56 -28.18 -19.15
C PHE A 586 1.85 -27.66 -19.80
N ILE A 587 2.18 -28.14 -21.01
CA ILE A 587 3.37 -27.66 -21.74
C ILE A 587 3.20 -26.20 -22.17
N THR A 588 2.00 -25.80 -22.60
CA THR A 588 1.71 -24.41 -22.98
C THR A 588 1.93 -23.47 -21.80
N ASP A 589 1.45 -23.84 -20.61
CA ASP A 589 1.66 -23.04 -19.41
C ASP A 589 3.12 -23.00 -18.99
N LEU A 590 3.83 -24.13 -19.06
CA LEU A 590 5.26 -24.20 -18.82
C LEU A 590 6.02 -23.20 -19.70
N VAL A 591 5.75 -23.19 -21.01
CA VAL A 591 6.37 -22.28 -21.96
C VAL A 591 5.98 -20.83 -21.69
N LYS A 592 4.70 -20.55 -21.43
CA LYS A 592 4.21 -19.20 -21.11
C LYS A 592 4.86 -18.64 -19.83
N THR A 593 4.92 -19.42 -18.76
CA THR A 593 5.58 -19.05 -17.50
C THR A 593 7.06 -18.79 -17.72
N GLN A 594 7.73 -19.62 -18.52
CA GLN A 594 9.14 -19.44 -18.82
C GLN A 594 9.38 -18.18 -19.67
N ALA A 595 8.56 -17.94 -20.71
CA ALA A 595 8.64 -16.74 -21.54
C ALA A 595 8.41 -15.47 -20.71
N LEU A 596 7.42 -15.47 -19.81
CA LEU A 596 7.18 -14.36 -18.89
C LEU A 596 8.39 -14.11 -17.98
N THR A 597 9.01 -15.16 -17.46
CA THR A 597 10.23 -15.07 -16.65
C THR A 597 11.37 -14.45 -17.46
N PHE A 598 11.56 -14.87 -18.71
CA PHE A 598 12.57 -14.30 -19.62
C PHE A 598 12.34 -12.82 -19.94
N ILE A 599 11.09 -12.34 -19.93
CA ILE A 599 10.75 -10.94 -20.18
C ILE A 599 10.92 -10.09 -18.91
N LEU A 600 10.41 -10.57 -17.77
CA LEU A 600 10.35 -9.78 -16.54
C LEU A 600 11.64 -9.84 -15.69
N ALA A 601 12.36 -10.96 -15.69
CA ALA A 601 13.54 -11.11 -14.83
C ALA A 601 14.73 -10.21 -15.25
N PRO A 602 15.07 -10.04 -16.55
CA PRO A 602 16.20 -9.19 -16.95
C PRO A 602 16.12 -7.72 -16.50
N PRO A 603 15.02 -6.97 -16.72
CA PRO A 603 14.95 -5.57 -16.27
C PRO A 603 15.00 -5.48 -14.73
N PHE A 604 14.39 -6.45 -14.03
CA PHE A 604 14.47 -6.54 -12.58
C PHE A 604 15.91 -6.76 -12.09
N LEU A 605 16.60 -7.78 -12.61
CA LEU A 605 17.99 -8.11 -12.24
C LEU A 605 18.95 -6.97 -12.59
N ALA A 606 18.76 -6.33 -13.74
CA ALA A 606 19.54 -5.17 -14.14
C ALA A 606 19.37 -4.01 -13.14
N GLY A 607 18.13 -3.67 -12.78
CA GLY A 607 17.84 -2.66 -11.76
C GLY A 607 18.43 -3.00 -10.40
N PHE A 608 18.20 -4.23 -9.94
CA PHE A 608 18.72 -4.77 -8.68
C PHE A 608 20.24 -4.62 -8.57
N LEU A 609 20.99 -5.11 -9.56
CA LEU A 609 22.45 -5.04 -9.56
C LEU A 609 22.95 -3.61 -9.72
N LYS A 610 22.33 -2.82 -10.60
CA LYS A 610 22.76 -1.44 -10.85
C LYS A 610 22.64 -0.57 -9.61
N ILE A 611 21.58 -0.78 -8.81
CA ILE A 611 21.40 -0.09 -7.52
C ILE A 611 22.55 -0.45 -6.58
N ILE A 612 22.86 -1.74 -6.42
CA ILE A 612 23.92 -2.21 -5.52
C ILE A 612 25.28 -1.63 -5.95
N GLN A 613 25.62 -1.75 -7.23
CA GLN A 613 26.89 -1.23 -7.78
C GLN A 613 27.02 0.29 -7.62
N LYS A 614 25.92 1.06 -7.72
CA LYS A 614 25.96 2.53 -7.66
C LYS A 614 25.95 3.10 -6.24
N THR A 615 25.31 2.41 -5.28
CA THR A 615 25.00 2.97 -3.95
C THR A 615 25.92 2.47 -2.84
N GLY A 616 26.74 1.44 -3.08
CA GLY A 616 27.73 0.95 -2.12
C GLY A 616 27.07 0.58 -0.78
N ASN A 617 27.65 0.98 0.35
CA ASN A 617 27.18 0.55 1.69
C ASN A 617 25.74 0.94 2.05
N GLN A 618 25.08 1.85 1.33
CA GLN A 618 23.69 2.24 1.57
C GLN A 618 22.69 1.49 0.66
N PHE A 619 23.15 0.48 -0.10
CA PHE A 619 22.33 -0.18 -1.11
C PHE A 619 21.04 -0.77 -0.56
N PHE A 620 21.04 -1.31 0.66
CA PHE A 620 19.90 -2.02 1.22
C PHE A 620 18.64 -1.13 1.30
N TYR A 621 18.79 0.18 1.57
CA TYR A 621 17.66 1.11 1.61
C TYR A 621 17.07 1.37 0.21
N TYR A 622 17.92 1.67 -0.77
CA TYR A 622 17.49 1.94 -2.14
C TYR A 622 16.94 0.68 -2.81
N LEU A 623 17.53 -0.47 -2.53
CA LEU A 623 17.09 -1.76 -3.02
C LEU A 623 15.74 -2.14 -2.43
N TRP A 624 15.54 -1.91 -1.14
CA TRP A 624 14.24 -2.10 -0.48
C TRP A 624 13.16 -1.21 -1.10
N LEU A 625 13.43 0.08 -1.32
CA LEU A 625 12.50 0.98 -2.01
C LEU A 625 12.17 0.51 -3.44
N PHE A 626 13.18 0.06 -4.18
CA PHE A 626 13.00 -0.49 -5.54
C PHE A 626 12.12 -1.73 -5.52
N VAL A 627 12.36 -2.66 -4.60
CA VAL A 627 11.58 -3.90 -4.45
C VAL A 627 10.15 -3.60 -4.01
N ILE A 628 9.93 -2.64 -3.11
CA ILE A 628 8.57 -2.17 -2.75
C ILE A 628 7.85 -1.63 -3.97
N ALA A 629 8.49 -0.72 -4.71
CA ALA A 629 7.88 -0.11 -5.89
C ALA A 629 7.51 -1.19 -6.92
N LEU A 630 8.42 -2.13 -7.17
CA LEU A 630 8.16 -3.25 -8.06
C LEU A 630 7.06 -4.18 -7.53
N GLN A 631 7.03 -4.47 -6.24
CA GLN A 631 6.02 -5.34 -5.64
C GLN A 631 4.62 -4.71 -5.76
N VAL A 632 4.49 -3.41 -5.47
CA VAL A 632 3.22 -2.67 -5.66
C VAL A 632 2.82 -2.63 -7.14
N PHE A 633 3.79 -2.42 -8.04
CA PHE A 633 3.57 -2.51 -9.49
C PHE A 633 3.06 -3.89 -9.90
N MET A 634 3.72 -4.97 -9.44
CA MET A 634 3.33 -6.35 -9.76
C MET A 634 1.99 -6.74 -9.15
N ILE A 635 1.66 -6.31 -7.93
CA ILE A 635 0.32 -6.53 -7.33
C ILE A 635 -0.78 -5.89 -8.19
N THR A 636 -0.46 -4.78 -8.87
CA THR A 636 -1.40 -4.07 -9.74
C THR A 636 -1.49 -4.71 -11.14
N ILE A 637 -0.35 -5.05 -11.73
CA ILE A 637 -0.26 -5.56 -13.11
C ILE A 637 -0.59 -7.05 -13.21
N TYR A 638 -0.27 -7.85 -12.19
CA TYR A 638 -0.47 -9.29 -12.22
C TYR A 638 -1.90 -9.70 -12.62
N PRO A 639 -2.97 -9.23 -11.94
CA PRO A 639 -4.32 -9.66 -12.29
C PRO A 639 -4.82 -9.07 -13.62
N VAL A 640 -4.28 -7.94 -14.08
CA VAL A 640 -4.73 -7.24 -15.29
C VAL A 640 -4.05 -7.77 -16.56
N ALA A 641 -2.76 -8.09 -16.50
CA ALA A 641 -1.97 -8.43 -17.68
C ALA A 641 -1.41 -9.87 -17.64
N ILE A 642 -1.10 -10.40 -16.46
CA ILE A 642 -0.44 -11.71 -16.35
C ILE A 642 -1.48 -12.83 -16.20
N LEU A 643 -2.41 -12.68 -15.26
CA LEU A 643 -3.44 -13.69 -14.99
C LEU A 643 -4.30 -14.04 -16.22
N PRO A 644 -4.74 -13.07 -17.07
CA PRO A 644 -5.51 -13.36 -18.27
C PRO A 644 -4.76 -14.20 -19.33
N LEU A 645 -3.42 -14.26 -19.27
CA LEU A 645 -2.63 -15.11 -20.18
C LEU A 645 -2.79 -16.61 -19.87
N PHE A 646 -3.18 -16.93 -18.63
CA PHE A 646 -3.29 -18.30 -18.13
C PHE A 646 -4.74 -18.75 -17.97
N ASN A 647 -5.62 -17.85 -17.51
CA ASN A 647 -7.02 -18.14 -17.19
C ASN A 647 -7.94 -17.09 -17.81
N LYS A 648 -9.13 -17.51 -18.24
CA LYS A 648 -10.17 -16.61 -18.72
C LYS A 648 -10.88 -16.01 -17.50
N LEU A 649 -10.86 -14.68 -17.40
CA LEU A 649 -11.68 -13.93 -16.45
C LEU A 649 -12.91 -13.42 -17.20
N SER A 650 -14.09 -13.87 -16.79
CA SER A 650 -15.37 -13.44 -17.38
C SER A 650 -16.18 -12.72 -16.32
N PRO A 651 -16.96 -11.67 -16.66
CA PRO A 651 -17.84 -11.02 -15.69
C PRO A 651 -18.89 -12.03 -15.16
N LEU A 652 -19.24 -11.92 -13.88
CA LEU A 652 -20.29 -12.74 -13.28
C LEU A 652 -21.65 -12.39 -13.91
N GLU A 653 -22.40 -13.43 -14.33
CA GLU A 653 -23.74 -13.26 -14.90
C GLU A 653 -24.70 -12.57 -13.92
N ASP A 654 -25.65 -11.82 -14.47
CA ASP A 654 -26.72 -11.22 -13.68
C ASP A 654 -27.62 -12.32 -13.11
N GLY A 655 -27.78 -12.30 -11.78
CA GLY A 655 -28.56 -13.31 -11.07
C GLY A 655 -28.52 -13.11 -9.56
N GLU A 656 -29.18 -14.01 -8.84
CA GLU A 656 -29.33 -13.94 -7.37
C GLU A 656 -27.99 -13.80 -6.63
N LEU A 657 -26.97 -14.56 -7.07
CA LEU A 657 -25.64 -14.52 -6.48
C LEU A 657 -25.00 -13.13 -6.60
N LYS A 658 -25.03 -12.54 -7.81
CA LYS A 658 -24.46 -11.20 -8.05
C LYS A 658 -25.12 -10.14 -7.17
N THR A 659 -26.46 -10.13 -7.13
CA THR A 659 -27.23 -9.19 -6.29
C THR A 659 -26.91 -9.34 -4.80
N LYS A 660 -26.82 -10.58 -4.28
CA LYS A 660 -26.47 -10.83 -2.88
C LYS A 660 -25.04 -10.36 -2.56
N VAL A 661 -24.09 -10.58 -3.46
CA VAL A 661 -22.69 -10.16 -3.27
C VAL A 661 -22.53 -8.65 -3.33
N GLU A 662 -23.20 -7.97 -4.26
CA GLU A 662 -23.22 -6.51 -4.34
C GLU A 662 -23.84 -5.88 -3.09
N ALA A 663 -24.94 -6.45 -2.59
CA ALA A 663 -25.56 -6.01 -1.34
C ALA A 663 -24.61 -6.18 -0.13
N LEU A 664 -23.90 -7.32 -0.05
CA LEU A 664 -22.90 -7.56 1.00
C LEU A 664 -21.75 -6.54 0.91
N ALA A 665 -21.20 -6.32 -0.29
CA ALA A 665 -20.13 -5.34 -0.52
C ALA A 665 -20.57 -3.92 -0.15
N ALA A 666 -21.78 -3.52 -0.54
CA ALA A 666 -22.36 -2.23 -0.20
C ALA A 666 -22.53 -2.05 1.32
N SER A 667 -23.03 -3.08 2.02
CA SER A 667 -23.20 -3.04 3.49
C SER A 667 -21.87 -2.81 4.23
N LEU A 668 -20.77 -3.32 3.69
CA LEU A 668 -19.43 -3.20 4.28
C LEU A 668 -18.66 -1.95 3.82
N LYS A 669 -19.24 -1.17 2.90
CA LYS A 669 -18.60 -0.08 2.15
C LYS A 669 -17.33 -0.55 1.45
N PHE A 670 -17.37 -1.76 0.91
CA PHE A 670 -16.29 -2.31 0.10
C PHE A 670 -16.32 -1.63 -1.27
N PRO A 671 -15.18 -1.08 -1.77
CA PRO A 671 -15.11 -0.40 -3.06
C PRO A 671 -15.10 -1.41 -4.22
N LEU A 672 -16.20 -2.14 -4.38
CA LEU A 672 -16.39 -3.11 -5.45
C LEU A 672 -16.45 -2.38 -6.80
N HIS A 673 -15.59 -2.79 -7.73
CA HIS A 673 -15.61 -2.34 -9.11
C HIS A 673 -16.34 -3.36 -9.99
N GLU A 674 -15.83 -4.59 -10.05
CA GLU A 674 -16.41 -5.68 -10.86
C GLU A 674 -16.26 -7.04 -10.16
N LEU A 675 -17.18 -7.95 -10.50
CA LEU A 675 -17.22 -9.35 -10.09
C LEU A 675 -16.83 -10.23 -11.28
N TYR A 676 -15.78 -11.04 -11.10
CA TYR A 676 -15.30 -11.98 -12.11
C TYR A 676 -15.47 -13.43 -11.69
N VAL A 677 -15.68 -14.28 -12.67
CA VAL A 677 -15.56 -15.73 -12.59
C VAL A 677 -14.28 -16.14 -13.32
N ILE A 678 -13.47 -16.97 -12.67
CA ILE A 678 -12.26 -17.57 -13.25
C ILE A 678 -12.51 -19.03 -13.62
N ASP A 679 -12.02 -19.45 -14.79
CA ASP A 679 -12.11 -20.83 -15.32
C ASP A 679 -11.15 -21.81 -14.61
N GLY A 680 -11.23 -21.89 -13.29
CA GLY A 680 -10.39 -22.76 -12.45
C GLY A 680 -10.54 -24.25 -12.78
N SER A 681 -11.74 -24.66 -13.21
CA SER A 681 -12.07 -26.04 -13.61
C SER A 681 -11.19 -26.58 -14.74
N LYS A 682 -10.64 -25.71 -15.59
CA LYS A 682 -9.69 -26.04 -16.67
C LYS A 682 -8.42 -26.72 -16.14
N ARG A 683 -8.08 -26.47 -14.88
CA ARG A 683 -6.82 -26.91 -14.27
C ARG A 683 -7.03 -27.93 -13.18
N SER A 684 -8.00 -27.70 -12.32
CA SER A 684 -8.25 -28.58 -11.19
C SER A 684 -9.70 -28.49 -10.74
N ALA A 685 -10.18 -29.52 -10.07
CA ALA A 685 -11.50 -29.51 -9.45
C ALA A 685 -11.57 -28.71 -8.12
N HIS A 686 -10.49 -28.01 -7.73
CA HIS A 686 -10.39 -27.26 -6.49
C HIS A 686 -11.09 -25.90 -6.56
N SER A 687 -11.83 -25.57 -5.50
CA SER A 687 -12.63 -24.35 -5.38
C SER A 687 -11.98 -23.31 -4.48
N ASN A 688 -12.09 -22.03 -4.86
CA ASN A 688 -11.54 -20.89 -4.12
C ASN A 688 -12.26 -19.58 -4.48
N ALA A 689 -12.03 -18.52 -3.70
CA ALA A 689 -12.43 -17.15 -4.01
C ALA A 689 -11.40 -16.19 -3.42
N TYR A 690 -11.20 -15.04 -4.07
CA TYR A 690 -10.28 -14.01 -3.56
C TYR A 690 -10.64 -12.63 -4.12
N PHE A 691 -10.05 -11.58 -3.56
CA PHE A 691 -10.16 -10.22 -4.10
C PHE A 691 -8.78 -9.65 -4.43
N PHE A 692 -8.74 -8.75 -5.41
CA PHE A 692 -7.53 -8.04 -5.81
C PHE A 692 -7.82 -6.58 -6.16
N GLY A 693 -6.76 -5.82 -6.44
CA GLY A 693 -6.87 -4.45 -6.95
C GLY A 693 -6.47 -3.38 -5.93
N LEU A 694 -6.41 -2.15 -6.41
CA LEU A 694 -5.99 -0.98 -5.65
C LEU A 694 -6.92 -0.73 -4.45
N PRO A 695 -6.46 -0.03 -3.40
CA PRO A 695 -7.29 0.22 -2.22
C PRO A 695 -8.65 0.88 -2.51
N TRP A 696 -8.74 1.67 -3.58
CA TRP A 696 -9.94 2.42 -4.00
C TRP A 696 -10.75 1.75 -5.13
N LYS A 697 -10.24 0.71 -5.78
CA LYS A 697 -10.92 -0.06 -6.83
C LYS A 697 -10.58 -1.54 -6.67
N LYS A 698 -11.52 -2.35 -6.19
CA LYS A 698 -11.31 -3.77 -5.92
C LYS A 698 -12.21 -4.65 -6.76
N HIS A 699 -11.64 -5.77 -7.20
CA HIS A 699 -12.33 -6.80 -7.94
C HIS A 699 -12.43 -8.05 -7.08
N ILE A 700 -13.55 -8.75 -7.17
CA ILE A 700 -13.76 -10.06 -6.53
C ILE A 700 -13.69 -11.11 -7.64
N VAL A 701 -12.93 -12.18 -7.40
CA VAL A 701 -12.79 -13.33 -8.30
C VAL A 701 -13.31 -14.57 -7.60
N ILE A 702 -14.24 -15.26 -8.25
CA ILE A 702 -14.86 -16.48 -7.76
C ILE A 702 -14.51 -17.61 -8.74
N TYR A 703 -14.07 -18.76 -8.23
CA TYR A 703 -13.82 -19.91 -9.09
C TYR A 703 -15.15 -20.49 -9.59
N ASP A 704 -15.20 -20.85 -10.87
CA ASP A 704 -16.32 -21.58 -11.47
C ASP A 704 -16.69 -22.83 -10.66
N THR A 705 -15.70 -23.61 -10.21
CA THR A 705 -15.91 -24.81 -9.39
C THR A 705 -16.52 -24.51 -8.02
N LEU A 706 -16.39 -23.28 -7.49
CA LEU A 706 -17.03 -22.88 -6.24
C LEU A 706 -18.52 -22.62 -6.47
N ILE A 707 -18.85 -21.95 -7.57
CA ILE A 707 -20.22 -21.61 -7.97
C ILE A 707 -21.01 -22.87 -8.35
N GLU A 708 -20.40 -23.77 -9.11
CA GLU A 708 -21.08 -25.01 -9.56
C GLU A 708 -21.42 -25.97 -8.42
N LYS A 709 -20.69 -25.91 -7.30
CA LYS A 709 -20.75 -26.91 -6.23
C LYS A 709 -21.28 -26.39 -4.89
N SER A 710 -21.67 -25.12 -4.83
CA SER A 710 -22.14 -24.46 -3.61
C SER A 710 -23.40 -23.66 -3.90
N GLU A 711 -24.30 -23.59 -2.91
CA GLU A 711 -25.49 -22.76 -3.01
C GLU A 711 -25.11 -21.27 -2.97
N PRO A 712 -25.90 -20.35 -3.57
CA PRO A 712 -25.57 -18.93 -3.57
C PRO A 712 -25.29 -18.35 -2.18
N GLU A 713 -26.02 -18.78 -1.16
CA GLU A 713 -25.83 -18.35 0.23
C GLU A 713 -24.52 -18.83 0.84
N GLU A 714 -24.04 -20.00 0.43
CA GLU A 714 -22.75 -20.55 0.86
C GLU A 714 -21.60 -19.77 0.23
N VAL A 715 -21.71 -19.41 -1.05
CA VAL A 715 -20.73 -18.55 -1.72
C VAL A 715 -20.68 -17.16 -1.07
N VAL A 716 -21.84 -16.59 -0.73
CA VAL A 716 -21.91 -15.30 -0.01
C VAL A 716 -21.26 -15.40 1.37
N ALA A 717 -21.41 -16.52 2.08
CA ALA A 717 -20.75 -16.74 3.37
C ALA A 717 -19.22 -16.84 3.25
N VAL A 718 -18.71 -17.52 2.22
CA VAL A 718 -17.28 -17.55 1.89
C VAL A 718 -16.78 -16.13 1.58
N LEU A 719 -17.52 -15.35 0.79
CA LEU A 719 -17.17 -13.97 0.50
C LEU A 719 -17.25 -13.06 1.74
N ALA A 720 -18.15 -13.33 2.68
CA ALA A 720 -18.18 -12.62 3.96
C ALA A 720 -16.90 -12.85 4.78
N HIS A 721 -16.35 -14.08 4.74
CA HIS A 721 -15.05 -14.40 5.32
C HIS A 721 -13.91 -13.64 4.60
N GLU A 722 -13.87 -13.69 3.26
CA GLU A 722 -12.87 -12.96 2.45
C GLU A 722 -12.91 -11.44 2.71
N LEU A 723 -14.10 -10.84 2.73
CA LEU A 723 -14.29 -9.43 3.05
C LEU A 723 -13.93 -9.11 4.51
N GLY A 724 -13.95 -10.09 5.40
CA GLY A 724 -13.40 -10.01 6.75
C GLY A 724 -11.88 -9.75 6.75
N HIS A 725 -11.12 -10.43 5.88
CA HIS A 725 -9.69 -10.16 5.72
C HIS A 725 -9.41 -8.74 5.28
N TRP A 726 -10.22 -8.21 4.36
CA TRP A 726 -10.11 -6.82 3.93
C TRP A 726 -10.47 -5.86 5.06
N LYS A 727 -11.62 -6.06 5.74
CA LYS A 727 -12.14 -5.14 6.75
C LYS A 727 -11.22 -5.01 7.97
N LEU A 728 -10.58 -6.11 8.35
CA LEU A 728 -9.63 -6.18 9.46
C LEU A 728 -8.20 -5.80 9.07
N GLY A 729 -7.95 -5.50 7.78
CA GLY A 729 -6.64 -5.08 7.30
C GLY A 729 -5.58 -6.17 7.34
N HIS A 730 -5.97 -7.45 7.21
CA HIS A 730 -5.04 -8.58 7.25
C HIS A 730 -4.02 -8.49 6.10
N THR A 731 -4.46 -8.20 4.87
CA THR A 731 -3.58 -8.05 3.71
C THR A 731 -2.58 -6.91 3.88
N THR A 732 -3.02 -5.75 4.38
CA THR A 732 -2.15 -4.60 4.67
C THR A 732 -1.15 -4.92 5.78
N SER A 733 -1.59 -5.65 6.81
CA SER A 733 -0.72 -6.09 7.91
C SER A 733 0.36 -7.06 7.42
N LEU A 734 -0.03 -8.07 6.63
CA LEU A 734 0.91 -9.01 6.02
C LEU A 734 1.89 -8.31 5.07
N PHE A 735 1.41 -7.34 4.29
CA PHE A 735 2.27 -6.51 3.45
C PHE A 735 3.31 -5.77 4.30
N GLY A 736 2.91 -5.10 5.38
CA GLY A 736 3.84 -4.42 6.30
C GLY A 736 4.88 -5.37 6.91
N ILE A 737 4.46 -6.56 7.35
CA ILE A 737 5.37 -7.59 7.88
C ILE A 737 6.36 -8.04 6.79
N SER A 738 5.89 -8.26 5.56
CA SER A 738 6.75 -8.64 4.43
C SER A 738 7.79 -7.56 4.09
N GLN A 739 7.44 -6.27 4.27
CA GLN A 739 8.38 -5.17 4.07
C GLN A 739 9.43 -5.09 5.17
N ALA A 740 9.04 -5.31 6.42
CA ALA A 740 9.98 -5.37 7.54
C ALA A 740 10.97 -6.54 7.37
N HIS A 741 10.46 -7.71 6.97
CA HIS A 741 11.28 -8.88 6.66
C HIS A 741 12.23 -8.63 5.49
N SER A 742 11.75 -8.08 4.37
CA SER A 742 12.58 -7.76 3.20
C SER A 742 13.67 -6.74 3.53
N PHE A 743 13.35 -5.70 4.30
CA PHE A 743 14.33 -4.72 4.77
C PHE A 743 15.42 -5.38 5.62
N TYR A 744 15.02 -6.25 6.54
CA TYR A 744 15.95 -7.00 7.39
C TYR A 744 16.86 -7.94 6.58
N ILE A 745 16.32 -8.65 5.58
CA ILE A 745 17.09 -9.51 4.69
C ILE A 745 18.11 -8.71 3.89
N PHE A 746 17.74 -7.57 3.30
CA PHE A 746 18.70 -6.73 2.57
C PHE A 746 19.75 -6.09 3.48
N MET A 747 19.37 -5.71 4.70
CA MET A 747 20.32 -5.26 5.72
C MET A 747 21.33 -6.37 6.04
N LEU A 748 20.87 -7.60 6.31
CA LEU A 748 21.76 -8.73 6.57
C LEU A 748 22.64 -9.06 5.37
N PHE A 749 22.11 -8.98 4.15
CA PHE A 749 22.88 -9.25 2.94
C PHE A 749 24.12 -8.35 2.82
N SER A 750 24.09 -7.12 3.36
CA SER A 750 25.25 -6.22 3.39
C SER A 750 26.46 -6.80 4.15
N VAL A 751 26.22 -7.73 5.08
CA VAL A 751 27.26 -8.44 5.84
C VAL A 751 27.94 -9.52 5.00
N PHE A 752 27.21 -10.12 4.05
CA PHE A 752 27.65 -11.28 3.26
C PHE A 752 28.16 -10.91 1.86
N ILE A 753 27.72 -9.77 1.30
CA ILE A 753 28.02 -9.38 -0.08
C ILE A 753 29.53 -9.36 -0.39
N ASN A 754 30.37 -8.97 0.58
CA ASN A 754 31.82 -8.86 0.44
C ASN A 754 32.60 -9.95 1.24
N ASN A 755 31.94 -11.01 1.69
CA ASN A 755 32.55 -12.04 2.54
C ASN A 755 33.39 -13.02 1.70
N HIS A 756 34.72 -12.88 1.74
CA HIS A 756 35.63 -13.66 0.89
C HIS A 756 35.62 -15.15 1.26
N SER A 757 35.49 -15.46 2.55
CA SER A 757 35.44 -16.83 3.06
C SER A 757 34.23 -17.61 2.52
N LEU A 758 33.07 -16.96 2.38
CA LEU A 758 31.87 -17.57 1.81
C LEU A 758 32.07 -17.92 0.33
N TYR A 759 32.45 -16.96 -0.52
CA TYR A 759 32.65 -17.21 -1.95
C TYR A 759 33.73 -18.28 -2.21
N SER A 760 34.87 -18.18 -1.51
CA SER A 760 35.97 -19.13 -1.67
C SER A 760 35.59 -20.56 -1.30
N SER A 761 34.74 -20.76 -0.28
CA SER A 761 34.24 -22.08 0.11
C SER A 761 33.39 -22.77 -0.96
N PHE A 762 32.84 -22.00 -1.90
CA PHE A 762 32.03 -22.49 -3.02
C PHE A 762 32.75 -22.37 -4.37
N GLY A 763 34.08 -22.19 -4.39
CA GLY A 763 34.89 -22.22 -5.61
C GLY A 763 35.04 -20.87 -6.33
N PHE A 764 34.51 -19.78 -5.77
CA PHE A 764 34.67 -18.43 -6.29
C PHE A 764 35.89 -17.76 -5.64
N LEU A 765 37.07 -17.91 -6.27
CA LEU A 765 38.36 -17.45 -5.71
C LEU A 765 38.80 -16.06 -6.17
N LYS A 766 38.38 -15.63 -7.36
CA LYS A 766 38.85 -14.39 -8.01
C LYS A 766 37.74 -13.35 -8.20
N GLU A 767 36.49 -13.81 -8.27
CA GLU A 767 35.32 -12.98 -8.57
C GLU A 767 34.27 -13.20 -7.50
N HIS A 768 33.54 -12.15 -7.14
CA HIS A 768 32.41 -12.22 -6.20
C HIS A 768 31.13 -11.70 -6.88
N PRO A 769 30.48 -12.50 -7.75
CA PRO A 769 29.25 -12.08 -8.39
C PRO A 769 28.16 -11.86 -7.35
N ILE A 770 27.56 -10.66 -7.35
CA ILE A 770 26.59 -10.25 -6.31
C ILE A 770 25.42 -11.25 -6.22
N ILE A 771 24.94 -11.76 -7.36
CA ILE A 771 23.81 -12.71 -7.39
C ILE A 771 24.16 -14.06 -6.77
N VAL A 772 25.40 -14.53 -6.96
CA VAL A 772 25.86 -15.78 -6.37
C VAL A 772 25.97 -15.61 -4.86
N GLY A 773 26.49 -14.46 -4.42
CA GLY A 773 26.47 -14.09 -3.01
C GLY A 773 25.08 -14.10 -2.42
N PHE A 774 24.08 -13.57 -3.15
CA PHE A 774 22.68 -13.56 -2.71
C PHE A 774 22.10 -14.98 -2.59
N ILE A 775 22.37 -15.87 -3.55
CA ILE A 775 21.93 -17.28 -3.49
C ILE A 775 22.56 -17.99 -2.28
N LEU A 776 23.88 -17.90 -2.11
CA LEU A 776 24.59 -18.54 -1.00
C LEU A 776 24.16 -17.97 0.37
N PHE A 777 23.88 -16.66 0.42
CA PHE A 777 23.33 -16.00 1.59
C PHE A 777 21.92 -16.51 1.92
N SER A 778 21.06 -16.67 0.92
CA SER A 778 19.72 -17.22 1.11
C SER A 778 19.79 -18.63 1.71
N ASP A 779 20.68 -19.48 1.20
CA ASP A 779 20.87 -20.84 1.74
C ASP A 779 21.43 -20.82 3.18
N ALA A 780 22.29 -19.86 3.51
CA ALA A 780 22.82 -19.69 4.87
C ALA A 780 21.75 -19.27 5.90
N LEU A 781 20.68 -18.60 5.44
CA LEU A 781 19.57 -18.16 6.30
C LEU A 781 18.45 -19.19 6.47
N ALA A 782 18.51 -20.35 5.81
CA ALA A 782 17.46 -21.37 5.87
C ALA A 782 16.94 -21.69 7.29
N PRO A 783 17.77 -21.83 8.36
CA PRO A 783 17.26 -22.06 9.71
C PRO A 783 16.46 -20.91 10.30
N MET A 784 16.78 -19.67 9.91
CA MET A 784 16.02 -18.49 10.31
C MET A 784 14.66 -18.49 9.61
N ASP A 785 14.62 -18.81 8.32
CA ASP A 785 13.39 -18.88 7.54
C ASP A 785 12.42 -19.92 8.10
N LEU A 786 12.91 -21.06 8.60
CA LEU A 786 12.10 -22.03 9.35
C LEU A 786 11.31 -21.38 10.50
N VAL A 787 11.98 -20.54 11.31
CA VAL A 787 11.37 -19.86 12.46
C VAL A 787 10.38 -18.79 11.99
N ILE A 788 10.76 -18.00 10.98
CA ILE A 788 9.90 -16.96 10.42
C ILE A 788 8.63 -17.58 9.82
N ASN A 789 8.75 -18.68 9.08
CA ASN A 789 7.61 -19.42 8.52
C ASN A 789 6.64 -19.89 9.61
N LEU A 790 7.16 -20.47 10.70
CA LEU A 790 6.34 -20.86 11.84
C LEU A 790 5.58 -19.67 12.44
N LEU A 791 6.26 -18.53 12.64
CA LEU A 791 5.62 -17.31 13.16
C LEU A 791 4.56 -16.77 12.18
N MET A 792 4.84 -16.79 10.88
CA MET A 792 3.90 -16.36 9.85
C MET A 792 2.65 -17.24 9.80
N HIS A 793 2.78 -18.56 9.94
CA HIS A 793 1.63 -19.47 10.02
C HIS A 793 0.81 -19.27 11.29
N ILE A 794 1.42 -18.92 12.43
CA ILE A 794 0.69 -18.55 13.64
C ILE A 794 -0.14 -17.28 13.40
N VAL A 795 0.45 -16.26 12.77
CA VAL A 795 -0.25 -15.01 12.42
C VAL A 795 -1.38 -15.27 11.43
N SER A 796 -1.14 -16.07 10.38
CA SER A 796 -2.13 -16.46 9.38
C SER A 796 -3.33 -17.16 10.03
N ARG A 797 -3.10 -18.18 10.86
CA ARG A 797 -4.16 -18.91 11.56
C ARG A 797 -5.00 -18.00 12.46
N LYS A 798 -4.37 -17.01 13.12
CA LYS A 798 -5.09 -16.01 13.90
C LYS A 798 -6.00 -15.14 13.02
N PHE A 799 -5.53 -14.72 11.84
CA PHE A 799 -6.32 -13.94 10.89
C PHE A 799 -7.52 -14.73 10.36
N GLU A 800 -7.38 -16.03 10.12
CA GLU A 800 -8.49 -16.91 9.73
C GLU A 800 -9.60 -16.95 10.78
N PHE A 801 -9.26 -17.16 12.06
CA PHE A 801 -10.27 -17.12 13.14
C PHE A 801 -10.94 -15.76 13.28
N GLN A 802 -10.20 -14.67 13.02
CA GLN A 802 -10.77 -13.32 13.05
C GLN A 802 -11.73 -13.09 11.88
N ALA A 803 -11.43 -13.61 10.69
CA ALA A 803 -12.31 -13.57 9.52
C ALA A 803 -13.56 -14.45 9.71
N ASP A 804 -13.42 -15.66 10.28
CA ASP A 804 -14.55 -16.51 10.67
C ASP A 804 -15.47 -15.81 11.69
N ALA A 805 -14.88 -15.19 12.71
CA ALA A 805 -15.63 -14.42 13.70
C ALA A 805 -16.32 -13.20 13.09
N PHE A 806 -15.75 -12.61 12.04
CA PHE A 806 -16.36 -11.52 11.30
C PHE A 806 -17.57 -12.00 10.48
N ALA A 807 -17.44 -13.09 9.72
CA ALA A 807 -18.56 -13.69 8.99
C ALA A 807 -19.70 -14.13 9.94
N LYS A 808 -19.36 -14.66 11.12
CA LYS A 808 -20.32 -14.97 12.18
C LYS A 808 -21.08 -13.74 12.68
N LYS A 809 -20.42 -12.58 12.82
CA LYS A 809 -21.07 -11.32 13.21
C LYS A 809 -22.02 -10.78 12.14
N LEU A 810 -21.79 -11.13 10.87
CA LEU A 810 -22.67 -10.77 9.76
C LEU A 810 -23.88 -11.71 9.61
N GLY A 811 -23.98 -12.75 10.45
CA GLY A 811 -25.12 -13.67 10.44
C GLY A 811 -24.95 -14.91 9.56
N TYR A 812 -23.72 -15.23 9.12
CA TYR A 812 -23.44 -16.39 8.26
C TYR A 812 -22.70 -17.58 8.94
N PRO A 813 -22.85 -17.87 10.24
CA PRO A 813 -22.04 -18.93 10.87
C PRO A 813 -22.37 -20.34 10.35
N GLU A 814 -23.64 -20.63 10.04
CA GLU A 814 -24.10 -21.93 9.56
C GLU A 814 -23.74 -22.15 8.08
N GLN A 815 -24.01 -21.16 7.22
CA GLN A 815 -23.65 -21.21 5.80
C GLN A 815 -22.13 -21.31 5.62
N LEU A 816 -21.35 -20.59 6.44
CA LEU A 816 -19.89 -20.71 6.42
C LEU A 816 -19.44 -22.10 6.88
N ALA A 817 -20.00 -22.64 7.97
CA ALA A 817 -19.67 -23.99 8.43
C ALA A 817 -19.96 -25.06 7.36
N ARG A 818 -21.13 -24.99 6.70
CA ARG A 818 -21.51 -25.90 5.61
C ARG A 818 -20.58 -25.77 4.41
N SER A 819 -20.25 -24.54 3.98
CA SER A 819 -19.33 -24.31 2.87
C SER A 819 -17.93 -24.85 3.15
N LEU A 820 -17.38 -24.63 4.36
CA LEU A 820 -16.08 -25.17 4.76
C LEU A 820 -16.07 -26.70 4.77
N LEU A 821 -17.15 -27.33 5.24
CA LEU A 821 -17.29 -28.78 5.23
C LEU A 821 -17.38 -29.33 3.80
N LYS A 822 -18.20 -28.72 2.93
CA LYS A 822 -18.28 -29.08 1.50
C LYS A 822 -16.93 -28.92 0.80
N LEU A 823 -16.23 -27.82 1.02
CA LEU A 823 -14.90 -27.57 0.47
C LEU A 823 -13.89 -28.62 0.94
N GLN A 824 -13.93 -29.00 2.22
CA GLN A 824 -13.07 -30.03 2.77
C GLN A 824 -13.32 -31.39 2.13
N ILE A 825 -14.59 -31.76 1.96
CA ILE A 825 -15.01 -33.02 1.33
C ILE A 825 -14.60 -33.04 -0.15
N GLN A 826 -14.89 -31.97 -0.88
CA GLN A 826 -14.62 -31.87 -2.32
C GLN A 826 -13.12 -31.86 -2.62
N ASN A 827 -12.31 -31.20 -1.79
CA ASN A 827 -10.86 -31.17 -1.95
C ASN A 827 -10.15 -32.40 -1.37
N LEU A 828 -10.90 -33.37 -0.80
CA LEU A 828 -10.37 -34.52 -0.05
C LEU A 828 -9.32 -34.12 0.99
N SER A 829 -9.45 -32.91 1.54
CA SER A 829 -8.50 -32.31 2.47
C SER A 829 -8.38 -33.13 3.76
N THR A 830 -7.19 -33.14 4.34
CA THR A 830 -6.86 -33.88 5.55
C THR A 830 -7.84 -33.60 6.71
N MET A 831 -8.58 -34.63 7.13
CA MET A 831 -9.61 -34.52 8.18
C MET A 831 -9.06 -34.49 9.62
N ASP A 832 -7.86 -35.04 9.84
CA ASP A 832 -7.15 -35.03 11.13
C ASP A 832 -5.64 -34.81 10.87
N ALA A 833 -4.96 -34.01 11.70
CA ALA A 833 -3.52 -33.85 11.59
C ALA A 833 -2.82 -33.84 12.94
N ASP A 834 -1.55 -34.21 12.90
CA ASP A 834 -0.64 -34.05 14.02
C ASP A 834 -0.45 -32.56 14.33
N TRP A 835 -0.54 -32.20 15.61
CA TRP A 835 -0.46 -30.82 16.06
C TRP A 835 0.84 -30.11 15.66
N MET A 836 1.95 -30.85 15.57
CA MET A 836 3.26 -30.28 15.23
C MET A 836 3.35 -30.04 13.73
N TYR A 837 2.90 -31.02 12.93
CA TYR A 837 2.76 -30.86 11.48
C TYR A 837 1.83 -29.69 11.13
N ALA A 838 0.64 -29.64 11.74
CA ALA A 838 -0.34 -28.58 11.52
C ALA A 838 0.20 -27.20 11.90
N SER A 839 0.93 -27.09 13.02
CA SER A 839 1.50 -25.81 13.45
C SER A 839 2.55 -25.26 12.50
N TYR A 840 3.30 -26.15 11.85
CA TYR A 840 4.40 -25.78 10.96
C TYR A 840 3.97 -25.63 9.49
N HIS A 841 3.05 -26.46 8.96
CA HIS A 841 2.67 -26.45 7.55
C HIS A 841 1.34 -25.77 7.23
N PHE A 842 0.39 -25.69 8.18
CA PHE A 842 -0.94 -25.15 7.87
C PHE A 842 -1.03 -23.65 8.13
N SER A 843 -1.30 -22.89 7.06
CA SER A 843 -1.66 -21.47 7.13
C SER A 843 -3.08 -21.24 7.63
N HIS A 844 -3.96 -22.24 7.47
CA HIS A 844 -5.34 -22.24 7.96
C HIS A 844 -5.50 -23.17 9.18
N PRO A 845 -6.31 -22.81 10.18
CA PRO A 845 -6.64 -23.71 11.28
C PRO A 845 -7.39 -24.95 10.80
N HIS A 846 -7.43 -25.98 11.65
CA HIS A 846 -8.17 -27.20 11.33
C HIS A 846 -9.67 -26.93 11.14
N LEU A 847 -10.30 -27.70 10.25
CA LEU A 847 -11.75 -27.62 10.06
C LEU A 847 -12.49 -27.79 11.39
N SER A 848 -12.10 -28.77 12.21
CA SER A 848 -12.72 -29.00 13.53
C SER A 848 -12.60 -27.79 14.46
N GLU A 849 -11.46 -27.09 14.44
CA GLU A 849 -11.25 -25.86 15.24
C GLU A 849 -12.12 -24.71 14.72
N ARG A 850 -12.22 -24.54 13.40
CA ARG A 850 -13.05 -23.51 12.76
C ARG A 850 -14.54 -23.76 13.01
N LEU A 851 -15.02 -24.99 12.83
CA LEU A 851 -16.41 -25.38 13.11
C LEU A 851 -16.78 -25.12 14.59
N ASN A 852 -15.87 -25.45 15.51
CA ASN A 852 -16.08 -25.15 16.94
C ASN A 852 -16.15 -23.64 17.21
N ALA A 853 -15.28 -22.83 16.59
CA ALA A 853 -15.31 -21.37 16.72
C ALA A 853 -16.61 -20.75 16.14
N LEU A 854 -17.11 -21.32 15.04
CA LEU A 854 -18.40 -20.94 14.45
C LEU A 854 -19.58 -21.35 15.33
N GLY A 855 -19.42 -22.34 16.21
CA GLY A 855 -20.46 -22.87 17.09
C GLY A 855 -21.36 -23.89 16.41
N TRP A 856 -20.83 -24.59 15.40
CA TRP A 856 -21.53 -25.64 14.67
C TRP A 856 -21.85 -26.82 15.61
N LYS A 857 -23.13 -27.19 15.72
CA LYS A 857 -23.60 -28.29 16.59
C LYS A 857 -23.91 -29.59 15.84
N GLY A 858 -23.62 -29.63 14.54
CA GLY A 858 -23.97 -30.73 13.66
C GLY A 858 -25.45 -30.66 13.24
N SER A 859 -25.71 -30.71 11.94
CA SER A 859 -27.06 -30.94 11.40
C SER A 859 -27.16 -32.37 10.89
N GLU A 860 -28.34 -32.99 10.93
CA GLU A 860 -28.56 -34.24 10.20
C GLU A 860 -28.32 -33.99 8.70
N GLY A 861 -27.28 -34.64 8.14
CA GLY A 861 -27.14 -34.85 6.70
C GLY A 861 -26.57 -33.71 5.83
N VAL A 862 -25.28 -33.38 5.95
CA VAL A 862 -24.56 -32.70 4.84
C VAL A 862 -24.17 -33.69 3.73
N THR A 863 -24.13 -34.99 4.03
CA THR A 863 -23.75 -36.06 3.10
C THR A 863 -24.79 -36.38 2.03
N GLU A 864 -26.07 -36.12 2.26
CA GLU A 864 -27.15 -36.47 1.31
C GLU A 864 -27.10 -35.64 0.02
N GLY A 865 -26.55 -34.42 0.05
CA GLY A 865 -26.42 -33.58 -1.15
C GLY A 865 -25.18 -33.83 -2.00
N VAL A 866 -24.15 -34.50 -1.46
CA VAL A 866 -22.82 -34.59 -2.09
C VAL A 866 -22.60 -35.92 -2.82
N THR A 867 -23.32 -36.99 -2.44
CA THR A 867 -23.10 -38.33 -3.01
C THR A 867 -23.95 -38.66 -4.23
N ASP A 868 -25.08 -37.99 -4.46
CA ASP A 868 -26.00 -38.36 -5.56
C ASP A 868 -26.05 -37.35 -6.73
N LYS A 869 -25.75 -36.07 -6.51
CA LYS A 869 -25.88 -35.04 -7.56
C LYS A 869 -24.72 -34.98 -8.57
N SER A 870 -23.64 -35.74 -8.36
CA SER A 870 -22.50 -35.75 -9.29
C SER A 870 -22.72 -36.60 -10.55
N LEU A 871 -23.86 -37.31 -10.67
CA LEU A 871 -24.17 -38.15 -11.83
C LEU A 871 -25.53 -37.89 -12.50
N GLU A 872 -26.46 -37.10 -11.95
CA GLU A 872 -27.82 -36.99 -12.55
C GLU A 872 -28.38 -35.59 -12.83
N ASN A 873 -27.78 -34.47 -12.38
CA ASN A 873 -28.35 -33.14 -12.65
C ASN A 873 -27.51 -32.30 -13.63
N GLU A 874 -27.61 -32.62 -14.92
CA GLU A 874 -27.20 -31.72 -16.01
C GLU A 874 -28.28 -30.70 -16.42
N LYS A 875 -29.48 -30.72 -15.82
CA LYS A 875 -30.57 -29.81 -16.21
C LYS A 875 -31.43 -29.43 -15.02
N GLU A 876 -31.10 -28.29 -14.40
CA GLU A 876 -32.01 -27.29 -13.80
C GLU A 876 -31.33 -26.60 -12.59
N GLY A 877 -31.13 -25.28 -12.70
CA GLY A 877 -30.73 -24.40 -11.58
C GLY A 877 -29.29 -23.92 -11.53
N VAL A 878 -28.40 -24.31 -12.46
CA VAL A 878 -27.00 -23.86 -12.44
C VAL A 878 -26.90 -22.45 -13.03
N VAL A 879 -26.44 -21.48 -12.23
CA VAL A 879 -25.99 -20.17 -12.71
C VAL A 879 -24.84 -20.42 -13.67
N LYS A 880 -25.09 -20.24 -14.97
CA LYS A 880 -24.06 -20.42 -16.00
C LYS A 880 -23.12 -19.21 -15.97
N ALA A 881 -21.96 -19.37 -16.60
CA ALA A 881 -21.06 -18.26 -16.85
C ALA A 881 -21.14 -17.93 -18.34
N SER A 882 -21.15 -16.65 -18.69
CA SER A 882 -21.34 -16.25 -20.08
C SER A 882 -20.13 -16.71 -20.88
N GLY A 883 -20.38 -17.54 -21.90
CA GLY A 883 -19.33 -18.06 -22.78
C GLY A 883 -18.84 -19.49 -22.49
N ARG A 884 -19.67 -20.36 -21.87
CA ARG A 884 -19.44 -21.81 -21.84
C ARG A 884 -19.62 -22.50 -23.22
N ASP A 885 -20.20 -21.79 -24.20
CA ASP A 885 -20.54 -22.34 -25.52
C ASP A 885 -19.39 -22.27 -26.56
N GLU A 886 -18.20 -21.81 -26.19
CA GLU A 886 -17.04 -21.66 -27.13
C GLU A 886 -15.80 -22.49 -26.74
N LEU A 887 -15.95 -23.67 -26.15
CA LEU A 887 -14.84 -24.62 -25.92
C LEU A 887 -14.95 -25.90 -26.74
#